data_AF-A0AAD9DDX4-F1
#
_entry.id   AF-A0AAD9DDX4-F1
#
_cell.length_a   1.000
_cell.length_b   1.000
_cell.length_c   1.000
_cell.angle_alpha   90.00
_cell.angle_beta   90.00
_cell.angle_gamma   90.00
#
_symmetry.space_group_name_H-M   'P 1'
#
loop_
_entity.id
_entity.type
_entity.pdbx_description
1 polymer ?
#
loop_
_entity_poly.entity_id
_entity_poly.type
_entity_poly.pdbx_seq_one_letter_code
_entity_poly.pdbx_strand_id
1 'polypeptide(L)'
;MKDKGNHSSDDHSAADDEDKAAPALISSPRKEHDPSLSIRRSTYTSDIEDNDTSDSGGSPTIYNGRIKHGILHVIDSTSKQPAVHIWLGDLQQLWPLALNHYLRSTSYDTFTFTPFSTKENWDKRNPELRITATAAMRPASPDKSASNNNKRSANQTKKSHVVRNNDMLSIIIQVCLCACVVYVYALLILFIRYLYAHDGDNLRTRMEVGGLERIGILLGEFMDGHHVSGLSHVGGMIYAVVSGQSRASNSGQQADATCDVTENSNDEILKTLEEDQKEADRNIAYDGSDLIDWIKSNGGFIHPNTRIGLDPTGQYRGVFVKSAGGEDGGTSDGIEKDAVIGEIPWDVIISPPNYHYNDYGTNCDALNGFYRQFQLGDESKYAPYINYLKNQPDGRIPSEWSVVGKKLMRKILHQDRYVGLPPFNALYRFEEKWMKECNGEDTPLARSAFFQFTARDEDNLMVPFFDMHNHSNDPKKLNAIPAKPKKKGKPFTMRAIRDIAPGEQIIISYNRCHGCWFDEEYKNCDTRASTGTDHLFRQFGFVEDYPQCWHIPQIEEDGTLFDDMTISLDRNDQGEVFVRRFGENNSREEDEVPNMENLMWLDEHLQRLHKLKDSLQSDGALKKSMPSYEWDTAWTYHDAMVNAISATFKKVTGDAPYDNSTENDTEDDSEDKDIEMAFNEDVVAPVEDDSSDDSEDESSDD
;
A
#
# COMPACT_ATOMS: atom_id res chain seq x y z
N MET A 1 47.11 59.24 -35.01
CA MET A 1 45.96 60.17 -34.86
C MET A 1 45.09 59.57 -33.76
N LYS A 2 45.22 60.04 -32.50
CA LYS A 2 44.37 61.06 -31.81
C LYS A 2 42.90 60.59 -31.75
N ASP A 3 42.18 60.49 -30.62
CA ASP A 3 42.17 61.11 -29.27
C ASP A 3 41.52 60.09 -28.29
N LYS A 4 41.85 59.91 -26.99
CA LYS A 4 41.86 60.75 -25.76
C LYS A 4 40.53 61.45 -25.40
N GLY A 5 39.92 61.01 -24.29
CA GLY A 5 38.86 61.72 -23.57
C GLY A 5 38.73 61.24 -22.12
N ASN A 6 39.45 61.91 -21.21
CA ASN A 6 39.26 61.91 -19.74
C ASN A 6 38.17 62.92 -19.37
N HIS A 7 37.39 62.68 -18.30
CA HIS A 7 36.95 63.64 -17.26
C HIS A 7 36.37 62.82 -16.09
N SER A 8 36.98 62.80 -14.90
CA SER A 8 37.09 63.83 -13.86
C SER A 8 35.90 63.79 -12.88
N SER A 9 36.29 63.55 -11.62
CA SER A 9 35.61 63.65 -10.34
C SER A 9 34.79 64.92 -10.14
N ASP A 10 33.78 64.85 -9.26
CA ASP A 10 33.69 65.76 -8.09
C ASP A 10 32.77 65.19 -7.00
N ASP A 11 33.25 65.32 -5.76
CA ASP A 11 32.60 65.09 -4.48
C ASP A 11 31.48 66.10 -4.22
N HIS A 12 30.38 65.67 -3.59
CA HIS A 12 29.67 66.52 -2.62
C HIS A 12 28.94 65.69 -1.56
N SER A 13 29.36 65.91 -0.32
CA SER A 13 28.67 65.56 0.92
C SER A 13 27.65 66.65 1.27
N ALA A 14 26.47 66.23 1.72
CA ALA A 14 25.64 66.98 2.65
C ALA A 14 24.66 66.02 3.35
N ALA A 15 24.70 66.04 4.68
CA ALA A 15 23.67 65.50 5.54
C ALA A 15 22.39 66.34 5.41
N ASP A 16 21.23 65.76 5.72
CA ASP A 16 20.29 66.31 6.70
C ASP A 16 19.11 65.35 6.94
N ASP A 17 18.61 65.45 8.17
CA ASP A 17 17.53 64.73 8.85
C ASP A 17 16.15 64.83 8.17
N GLU A 18 15.27 63.85 8.42
CA GLU A 18 14.01 64.03 9.18
C GLU A 18 13.00 62.87 8.99
N ASP A 19 12.47 62.44 10.14
CA ASP A 19 11.12 61.95 10.44
C ASP A 19 10.50 60.72 9.76
N LYS A 20 10.50 59.63 10.56
CA LYS A 20 9.59 58.48 10.45
C LYS A 20 8.24 58.81 11.08
N ALA A 21 7.19 58.89 10.26
CA ALA A 21 5.80 58.85 10.70
C ALA A 21 5.19 57.43 10.56
N ALA A 22 4.49 56.99 11.60
CA ALA A 22 3.79 55.70 11.69
C ALA A 22 2.46 55.67 10.90
N PRO A 23 1.99 54.49 10.45
CA PRO A 23 0.74 54.38 9.69
C PRO A 23 -0.51 54.29 10.59
N ALA A 24 -1.56 54.99 10.15
CA ALA A 24 -2.85 55.11 10.79
C ALA A 24 -3.77 53.90 10.56
N LEU A 25 -4.52 53.55 11.61
CA LEU A 25 -5.61 52.58 11.66
C LEU A 25 -6.82 53.04 10.83
N ILE A 26 -7.32 52.19 9.93
CA ILE A 26 -8.58 52.37 9.20
C ILE A 26 -9.67 51.53 9.89
N SER A 27 -10.70 52.21 10.39
CA SER A 27 -11.91 51.61 10.96
C SER A 27 -12.99 51.41 9.88
N SER A 28 -13.66 50.25 9.91
CA SER A 28 -14.76 49.90 9.00
C SER A 28 -16.13 50.33 9.57
N PRO A 29 -17.11 50.73 8.74
CA PRO A 29 -18.42 51.17 9.21
C PRO A 29 -19.41 50.00 9.39
N ARG A 30 -20.13 50.09 10.51
CA ARG A 30 -21.23 49.23 10.97
C ARG A 30 -22.51 49.53 10.17
N LYS A 31 -23.17 48.51 9.62
CA LYS A 31 -24.53 48.62 9.04
C LYS A 31 -25.54 47.90 9.93
N GLU A 32 -26.55 48.64 10.36
CA GLU A 32 -27.77 48.15 11.02
C GLU A 32 -28.78 47.64 9.97
N HIS A 33 -29.53 46.59 10.32
CA HIS A 33 -30.65 46.07 9.54
C HIS A 33 -31.94 46.15 10.35
N ASP A 34 -32.95 46.80 9.77
CA ASP A 34 -34.34 46.90 10.23
C ASP A 34 -35.20 45.85 9.50
N PRO A 35 -36.09 45.08 10.18
CA PRO A 35 -36.90 44.05 9.54
C PRO A 35 -38.37 44.48 9.37
N SER A 36 -38.84 44.55 8.12
CA SER A 36 -40.27 44.35 7.84
C SER A 36 -40.50 43.99 6.37
N LEU A 37 -41.11 42.82 6.11
CA LEU A 37 -42.38 42.70 5.38
C LEU A 37 -42.78 41.23 5.13
N SER A 38 -44.06 41.04 5.40
CA SER A 38 -44.97 39.92 5.21
C SER A 38 -44.90 39.19 3.86
N ILE A 39 -45.05 37.86 3.91
CA ILE A 39 -45.40 37.02 2.75
C ILE A 39 -46.83 36.50 2.91
N ARG A 40 -47.58 36.63 1.82
CA ARG A 40 -48.98 36.23 1.62
C ARG A 40 -49.13 34.70 1.47
N ARG A 41 -50.32 34.23 1.86
CA ARG A 41 -50.89 32.90 1.60
C ARG A 41 -50.81 32.52 0.11
N SER A 42 -50.40 31.29 -0.16
CA SER A 42 -50.91 30.49 -1.28
C SER A 42 -51.34 29.13 -0.77
N THR A 43 -52.49 28.68 -1.27
CA THR A 43 -53.15 27.43 -0.97
C THR A 43 -52.65 26.38 -1.96
N TYR A 44 -52.30 25.18 -1.50
CA TYR A 44 -52.15 24.02 -2.37
C TYR A 44 -52.91 22.84 -1.75
N THR A 45 -53.89 22.35 -2.48
CA THR A 45 -54.61 21.09 -2.25
C THR A 45 -54.09 20.09 -3.28
N SER A 46 -53.61 18.93 -2.83
CA SER A 46 -53.55 17.75 -3.70
C SER A 46 -54.44 16.68 -3.07
N ASP A 47 -55.67 16.62 -3.58
CA ASP A 47 -56.51 15.44 -3.45
C ASP A 47 -55.93 14.39 -4.42
N ILE A 48 -55.50 13.24 -3.91
CA ILE A 48 -55.35 12.02 -4.71
C ILE A 48 -56.38 11.05 -4.16
N GLU A 49 -57.53 11.05 -4.83
CA GLU A 49 -58.49 9.95 -4.76
C GLU A 49 -57.90 8.77 -5.55
N ASP A 50 -57.66 7.67 -4.85
CA ASP A 50 -57.58 6.34 -5.44
C ASP A 50 -58.91 6.04 -6.13
N ASN A 51 -58.85 5.64 -7.41
CA ASN A 51 -59.85 4.73 -7.96
C ASN A 51 -59.29 3.93 -9.14
N ASP A 52 -59.33 2.62 -8.90
CA ASP A 52 -59.67 1.54 -9.83
C ASP A 52 -58.68 1.04 -10.89
N THR A 53 -58.25 -0.20 -10.61
CA THR A 53 -58.30 -1.41 -11.44
C THR A 53 -57.74 -1.37 -12.87
N SER A 54 -56.58 -2.01 -13.04
CA SER A 54 -56.43 -3.03 -14.10
C SER A 54 -55.25 -3.96 -13.82
N ASP A 55 -55.51 -5.25 -14.03
CA ASP A 55 -54.57 -6.36 -14.01
C ASP A 55 -53.36 -6.11 -14.92
N SER A 56 -52.16 -6.07 -14.33
CA SER A 56 -50.97 -6.71 -14.93
C SER A 56 -49.91 -6.88 -13.85
N GLY A 57 -49.38 -8.10 -13.73
CA GLY A 57 -48.37 -8.47 -12.73
C GLY A 57 -47.08 -7.68 -12.92
N GLY A 58 -46.81 -6.79 -11.98
CA GLY A 58 -45.53 -6.12 -11.77
C GLY A 58 -45.42 -5.79 -10.28
N SER A 59 -44.27 -6.11 -9.67
CA SER A 59 -43.99 -5.82 -8.26
C SER A 59 -44.20 -4.32 -7.96
N PRO A 60 -44.87 -3.93 -6.86
CA PRO A 60 -45.13 -2.52 -6.60
C PRO A 60 -43.85 -1.84 -6.10
N THR A 61 -43.21 -1.06 -6.96
CA THR A 61 -42.17 -0.11 -6.56
C THR A 61 -42.85 0.99 -5.74
N ILE A 62 -42.71 0.94 -4.42
CA ILE A 62 -43.18 2.02 -3.55
C ILE A 62 -42.18 3.18 -3.68
N TYR A 63 -42.54 4.13 -4.54
CA TYR A 63 -42.09 5.52 -4.57
C TYR A 63 -40.57 5.79 -4.80
N ASN A 64 -40.22 6.28 -6.00
CA ASN A 64 -38.90 6.82 -6.31
C ASN A 64 -38.98 8.35 -6.50
N GLY A 65 -39.00 9.10 -5.40
CA GLY A 65 -39.07 10.56 -5.40
C GLY A 65 -38.07 11.19 -4.43
N ARG A 66 -37.18 12.06 -4.92
CA ARG A 66 -36.23 12.83 -4.10
C ARG A 66 -36.97 13.96 -3.37
N ILE A 67 -37.17 13.83 -2.06
CA ILE A 67 -37.69 14.91 -1.21
C ILE A 67 -36.54 15.45 -0.36
N LYS A 68 -36.11 16.69 -0.63
CA LYS A 68 -35.01 17.34 0.11
C LYS A 68 -35.47 17.99 1.43
N HIS A 69 -36.78 18.22 1.59
CA HIS A 69 -37.36 18.84 2.79
C HIS A 69 -38.78 18.30 3.00
N GLY A 70 -39.14 17.92 4.23
CA GLY A 70 -40.48 17.48 4.59
C GLY A 70 -41.11 18.38 5.64
N ILE A 71 -42.41 18.65 5.50
CA ILE A 71 -43.21 19.27 6.56
C ILE A 71 -44.08 18.18 7.15
N LEU A 72 -43.88 17.86 8.43
CA LEU A 72 -44.77 16.96 9.16
C LEU A 72 -45.97 17.77 9.68
N HIS A 73 -47.16 17.46 9.16
CA HIS A 73 -48.41 18.05 9.61
C HIS A 73 -48.94 17.26 10.80
N VAL A 74 -48.87 17.84 11.99
CA VAL A 74 -49.43 17.22 13.20
C VAL A 74 -50.82 17.80 13.43
N ILE A 75 -51.83 16.96 13.23
CA ILE A 75 -53.23 17.30 13.47
C ILE A 75 -53.66 16.60 14.75
N ASP A 76 -54.10 17.39 15.73
CA ASP A 76 -54.77 16.87 16.92
C ASP A 76 -56.08 16.19 16.51
N SER A 77 -56.17 14.88 16.72
CA SER A 77 -57.36 14.07 16.42
C SER A 77 -58.63 14.57 17.13
N THR A 78 -58.50 15.34 18.21
CA THR A 78 -59.65 15.94 18.92
C THR A 78 -60.11 17.27 18.31
N SER A 79 -59.38 17.81 17.33
CA SER A 79 -59.65 19.09 16.64
C SER A 79 -59.72 20.31 17.56
N LYS A 80 -59.17 20.23 18.77
CA LYS A 80 -59.22 21.32 19.75
C LYS A 80 -58.02 22.26 19.65
N GLN A 81 -56.94 21.81 19.03
CA GLN A 81 -55.73 22.58 18.78
C GLN A 81 -55.55 22.85 17.28
N PRO A 82 -54.98 24.02 16.90
CA PRO A 82 -54.61 24.28 15.50
C PRO A 82 -53.50 23.32 15.05
N ALA A 83 -53.53 22.94 13.76
CA ALA A 83 -52.50 22.08 13.18
C ALA A 83 -51.11 22.71 13.34
N VAL A 84 -50.13 21.88 13.73
CA VAL A 84 -48.74 22.31 13.87
C VAL A 84 -47.93 21.73 12.71
N HIS A 85 -47.12 22.57 12.08
CA HIS A 85 -46.20 22.18 11.02
C HIS A 85 -44.80 22.09 11.60
N ILE A 86 -44.22 20.90 11.61
CA ILE A 86 -42.84 20.68 12.04
C ILE A 86 -41.98 20.56 10.79
N TRP A 87 -41.01 21.46 10.65
CA TRP A 87 -40.01 21.40 9.59
C TRP A 87 -38.96 20.36 9.95
N LEU A 88 -38.87 19.30 9.15
CA LEU A 88 -37.82 18.30 9.29
C LEU A 88 -36.70 18.67 8.32
N GLY A 89 -35.59 19.17 8.87
CA GLY A 89 -34.34 19.36 8.15
C GLY A 89 -33.69 18.00 7.93
N ASP A 90 -33.44 17.69 6.66
CA ASP A 90 -32.65 16.57 6.15
C ASP A 90 -33.03 15.14 6.59
N LEU A 91 -34.18 14.68 6.09
CA LEU A 91 -34.65 13.29 6.22
C LEU A 91 -33.71 12.24 5.59
N GLN A 92 -32.73 12.65 4.78
CA GLN A 92 -31.83 11.71 4.08
C GLN A 92 -30.79 11.04 4.99
N GLN A 93 -30.47 11.62 6.16
CA GLN A 93 -29.42 11.07 7.03
C GLN A 93 -30.01 10.23 8.17
N LEU A 94 -31.09 10.68 8.80
CA LEU A 94 -31.70 9.99 9.94
C LEU A 94 -32.43 8.69 9.55
N TRP A 95 -33.03 8.65 8.36
CA TRP A 95 -33.89 7.53 7.95
C TRP A 95 -33.10 6.28 7.55
N PRO A 96 -32.02 6.36 6.76
CA PRO A 96 -31.23 5.17 6.40
C PRO A 96 -30.43 4.63 7.59
N LEU A 97 -29.86 5.47 8.45
CA LEU A 97 -29.08 5.04 9.62
C LEU A 97 -29.93 4.25 10.64
N ALA A 98 -31.12 4.75 10.97
CA ALA A 98 -32.04 4.06 11.88
C ALA A 98 -32.62 2.77 11.28
N LEU A 99 -32.87 2.75 9.97
CA LEU A 99 -33.42 1.59 9.28
C LEU A 99 -32.37 0.50 9.06
N ASN A 100 -31.12 0.87 8.77
CA ASN A 100 -30.05 -0.09 8.43
C ASN A 100 -29.45 -0.77 9.67
N HIS A 101 -29.31 -0.06 10.80
CA HIS A 101 -28.94 -0.67 12.09
C HIS A 101 -29.96 -1.71 12.56
N TYR A 102 -31.25 -1.50 12.24
CA TYR A 102 -32.33 -2.38 12.65
C TYR A 102 -32.56 -3.57 11.69
N LEU A 103 -32.43 -3.36 10.36
CA LEU A 103 -32.56 -4.43 9.36
C LEU A 103 -31.45 -5.48 9.46
N ARG A 104 -30.26 -5.12 9.95
CA ARG A 104 -29.17 -6.07 10.23
C ARG A 104 -29.45 -7.00 11.41
N SER A 105 -30.43 -6.70 12.28
CA SER A 105 -30.59 -7.45 13.55
C SER A 105 -31.79 -8.38 13.65
N THR A 106 -32.90 -8.24 12.88
CA THR A 106 -34.06 -9.17 13.02
C THR A 106 -35.08 -9.18 11.84
N SER A 107 -35.87 -10.26 11.74
CA SER A 107 -36.91 -10.51 10.72
C SER A 107 -38.30 -9.97 11.08
N TYR A 108 -38.58 -8.69 10.78
CA TYR A 108 -39.87 -8.03 11.00
C TYR A 108 -40.42 -7.39 9.70
N ASP A 109 -41.74 -7.42 9.48
CA ASP A 109 -42.39 -6.97 8.22
C ASP A 109 -43.18 -5.64 8.34
N THR A 110 -43.38 -5.06 9.53
CA THR A 110 -44.17 -3.82 9.67
C THR A 110 -43.73 -2.96 10.85
N PHE A 111 -43.59 -1.65 10.61
CA PHE A 111 -43.20 -0.65 11.60
C PHE A 111 -44.28 0.41 11.78
N THR A 112 -44.68 0.65 13.02
CA THR A 112 -45.59 1.76 13.37
C THR A 112 -44.88 2.75 14.28
N PHE A 113 -44.81 4.01 13.86
CA PHE A 113 -44.31 5.11 14.67
C PHE A 113 -45.47 5.85 15.32
N THR A 114 -45.46 5.91 16.65
CA THR A 114 -46.42 6.73 17.40
C THR A 114 -45.64 7.88 18.06
N PRO A 115 -45.74 9.11 17.55
CA PRO A 115 -45.27 10.27 18.28
C PRO A 115 -46.20 10.49 19.48
N PHE A 116 -45.63 10.62 20.67
CA PHE A 116 -46.36 11.04 21.85
C PHE A 116 -45.61 12.14 22.59
N SER A 117 -46.38 13.02 23.22
CA SER A 117 -45.89 14.10 24.07
C SER A 117 -46.89 14.27 25.20
N THR A 118 -46.41 14.48 26.44
CA THR A 118 -47.30 14.62 27.60
C THR A 118 -48.04 15.94 27.55
N LYS A 119 -49.20 16.02 28.23
CA LYS A 119 -50.03 17.22 28.25
C LYS A 119 -49.28 18.44 28.79
N GLU A 120 -48.37 18.25 29.76
CA GLU A 120 -47.55 19.35 30.30
C GLU A 120 -46.42 19.79 29.35
N ASN A 121 -46.12 19.01 28.31
CA ASN A 121 -44.98 19.25 27.44
C ASN A 121 -45.34 20.12 26.23
N TRP A 122 -46.61 20.14 25.82
CA TRP A 122 -47.10 20.90 24.68
C TRP A 122 -47.06 22.44 24.85
N ASP A 123 -47.07 22.92 26.09
CA ASP A 123 -47.02 24.36 26.39
C ASP A 123 -45.59 24.92 26.43
N LYS A 124 -44.57 24.07 26.23
CA LYS A 124 -43.16 24.49 26.21
C LYS A 124 -42.82 25.10 24.85
N ARG A 125 -41.90 26.08 24.85
CA ARG A 125 -41.40 26.75 23.64
C ARG A 125 -40.74 25.78 22.64
N ASN A 126 -40.22 24.64 23.13
CA ASN A 126 -39.70 23.51 22.36
C ASN A 126 -40.24 22.21 22.98
N PRO A 127 -41.39 21.68 22.53
CA PRO A 127 -41.95 20.44 23.08
C PRO A 127 -41.09 19.24 22.68
N GLU A 128 -40.70 18.42 23.65
CA GLU A 128 -39.94 17.20 23.43
C GLU A 128 -40.84 16.10 22.85
N LEU A 129 -40.67 15.73 21.59
CA LEU A 129 -41.43 14.64 20.97
C LEU A 129 -40.72 13.31 21.22
N ARG A 130 -41.43 12.38 21.87
CA ARG A 130 -40.97 10.99 21.97
C ARG A 130 -41.60 10.18 20.86
N ILE A 131 -40.76 9.51 20.08
CA ILE A 131 -41.21 8.59 19.04
C ILE A 131 -41.05 7.18 19.60
N THR A 132 -42.15 6.44 19.67
CA THR A 132 -42.11 5.01 20.03
C THR A 132 -42.34 4.21 18.76
N ALA A 133 -41.44 3.28 18.47
CA ALA A 133 -41.60 2.30 17.40
C ALA A 133 -42.08 0.97 17.99
N THR A 134 -43.03 0.33 17.31
CA THR A 134 -43.44 -1.06 17.62
C THR A 134 -43.30 -1.90 16.35
N ALA A 135 -42.68 -3.07 16.50
CA ALA A 135 -42.44 -4.04 15.43
C ALA A 135 -43.24 -5.32 15.72
N ALA A 136 -43.84 -5.92 14.69
CA ALA A 136 -44.62 -7.15 14.79
C ALA A 136 -43.96 -8.30 14.00
N MET A 137 -43.69 -9.43 14.67
CA MET A 137 -43.03 -10.58 14.05
C MET A 137 -43.91 -11.21 12.97
N ARG A 138 -43.28 -11.73 11.91
CA ARG A 138 -43.92 -12.53 10.88
C ARG A 138 -44.56 -13.78 11.50
N PRO A 139 -45.87 -14.03 11.36
CA PRO A 139 -46.45 -15.27 11.83
C PRO A 139 -45.83 -16.45 11.07
N ALA A 140 -45.33 -17.45 11.81
CA ALA A 140 -44.69 -18.62 11.24
C ALA A 140 -45.60 -19.30 10.19
N SER A 141 -45.05 -19.53 9.00
CA SER A 141 -45.73 -20.28 7.95
C SER A 141 -46.05 -21.70 8.44
N PRO A 142 -47.25 -22.24 8.20
CA PRO A 142 -47.59 -23.59 8.63
C PRO A 142 -46.76 -24.63 7.88
N ASP A 143 -46.00 -25.42 8.63
CA ASP A 143 -45.18 -26.53 8.17
C ASP A 143 -45.96 -27.50 7.25
N LYS A 144 -45.56 -27.55 5.98
CA LYS A 144 -45.93 -28.62 5.04
C LYS A 144 -44.84 -29.69 5.02
N SER A 145 -44.73 -30.51 6.05
CA SER A 145 -44.00 -31.79 5.95
C SER A 145 -44.50 -32.85 6.96
N ALA A 146 -45.76 -33.24 6.85
CA ALA A 146 -46.29 -34.43 7.53
C ALA A 146 -46.97 -35.35 6.53
N SER A 147 -46.19 -36.09 5.73
CA SER A 147 -46.63 -37.33 5.05
C SER A 147 -45.48 -38.01 4.31
N ASN A 148 -44.63 -38.74 5.04
CA ASN A 148 -44.09 -40.04 4.63
C ASN A 148 -42.97 -40.43 5.58
N ASN A 149 -43.31 -41.28 6.57
CA ASN A 149 -42.46 -42.37 7.04
C ASN A 149 -43.16 -43.08 8.19
N ASN A 150 -44.09 -43.96 7.86
CA ASN A 150 -44.62 -44.92 8.82
C ASN A 150 -44.75 -46.29 8.13
N LYS A 151 -43.61 -46.96 7.97
CA LYS A 151 -43.55 -48.40 7.70
C LYS A 151 -42.15 -48.94 7.97
N ARG A 152 -42.02 -49.62 9.11
CA ARG A 152 -41.03 -50.63 9.53
C ARG A 152 -40.28 -50.26 10.81
N SER A 153 -40.89 -50.61 11.94
CA SER A 153 -40.14 -51.06 13.12
C SER A 153 -41.01 -52.01 13.92
N ALA A 154 -40.85 -53.31 13.66
CA ALA A 154 -41.24 -54.38 14.57
C ALA A 154 -40.24 -55.51 14.36
N ASN A 155 -39.73 -56.04 15.48
CA ASN A 155 -38.70 -57.07 15.63
C ASN A 155 -37.24 -56.61 15.51
N GLN A 156 -36.63 -56.31 16.67
CA GLN A 156 -35.47 -57.12 17.04
C GLN A 156 -35.28 -57.24 18.55
N THR A 157 -35.27 -58.50 18.94
CA THR A 157 -35.04 -59.14 20.24
C THR A 157 -33.71 -58.77 20.91
N LYS A 158 -33.82 -58.65 22.23
CA LYS A 158 -32.77 -58.82 23.26
C LYS A 158 -31.63 -59.76 22.81
N LYS A 159 -30.42 -59.21 22.75
CA LYS A 159 -29.17 -59.95 23.00
C LYS A 159 -28.32 -59.16 23.98
N SER A 160 -28.21 -59.70 25.18
CA SER A 160 -27.22 -59.33 26.19
C SER A 160 -25.83 -59.61 25.63
N HIS A 161 -25.04 -58.56 25.39
CA HIS A 161 -23.61 -58.70 25.19
C HIS A 161 -22.89 -58.27 26.47
N VAL A 162 -22.22 -59.25 27.05
CA VAL A 162 -21.20 -59.14 28.08
C VAL A 162 -20.13 -58.17 27.58
N VAL A 163 -20.04 -57.01 28.22
CA VAL A 163 -18.94 -56.06 28.05
C VAL A 163 -17.70 -56.72 28.66
N ARG A 164 -16.85 -57.27 27.78
CA ARG A 164 -15.47 -57.61 28.13
C ARG A 164 -14.67 -56.31 27.98
N ASN A 165 -14.20 -55.78 29.10
CA ASN A 165 -13.19 -54.72 29.15
C ASN A 165 -11.87 -55.26 28.56
N ASN A 166 -11.79 -55.26 27.24
CA ASN A 166 -10.57 -55.12 26.46
C ASN A 166 -10.87 -53.93 25.54
N ASP A 167 -10.05 -52.94 25.31
CA ASP A 167 -8.78 -52.53 25.89
C ASP A 167 -8.59 -51.19 25.14
N MET A 168 -8.79 -50.03 25.78
CA MET A 168 -8.79 -48.74 25.03
C MET A 168 -7.47 -48.55 24.25
N LEU A 169 -6.41 -49.18 24.75
CA LEU A 169 -5.11 -49.32 24.11
C LEU A 169 -5.16 -50.03 22.75
N SER A 170 -5.99 -51.06 22.57
CA SER A 170 -6.14 -51.76 21.28
C SER A 170 -6.77 -50.87 20.20
N ILE A 171 -7.70 -49.99 20.59
CA ILE A 171 -8.34 -49.05 19.66
C ILE A 171 -7.35 -47.94 19.30
N ILE A 172 -6.61 -47.41 20.28
CA ILE A 172 -5.58 -46.40 20.04
C ILE A 172 -4.49 -46.96 19.11
N ILE A 173 -4.02 -48.19 19.34
CA ILE A 173 -3.03 -48.84 18.47
C ILE A 173 -3.56 -49.00 17.04
N GLN A 174 -4.82 -49.41 16.86
CA GLN A 174 -5.42 -49.54 15.53
C GLN A 174 -5.53 -48.20 14.80
N VAL A 175 -5.92 -47.13 15.50
CA VAL A 175 -6.01 -45.78 14.92
C VAL A 175 -4.63 -45.25 14.55
N CYS A 176 -3.63 -45.39 15.41
CA CYS A 176 -2.25 -45.00 15.11
C CYS A 176 -1.68 -45.78 13.91
N LEU A 177 -1.92 -47.09 13.83
CA LEU A 177 -1.49 -47.90 12.68
C LEU A 177 -2.17 -47.46 11.38
N CYS A 178 -3.47 -47.14 11.41
CA CYS A 178 -4.16 -46.61 10.23
C CYS A 178 -3.60 -45.25 9.79
N ALA A 179 -3.34 -44.34 10.74
CA ALA A 179 -2.74 -43.04 10.44
C ALA A 179 -1.33 -43.18 9.84
N CYS A 180 -0.49 -44.08 10.35
CA CYS A 180 0.82 -44.37 9.79
C CYS A 180 0.73 -44.92 8.35
N VAL A 181 -0.22 -45.82 8.07
CA VAL A 181 -0.41 -46.36 6.72
C VAL A 181 -0.83 -45.26 5.74
N VAL A 182 -1.76 -44.39 6.12
CA VAL A 182 -2.21 -43.26 5.28
C VAL A 182 -1.05 -42.30 5.01
N TYR A 183 -0.25 -41.98 6.03
CA TYR A 183 0.90 -41.10 5.90
C TYR A 183 1.98 -41.68 4.96
N VAL A 184 2.29 -42.97 5.08
CA VAL A 184 3.21 -43.66 4.17
C VAL A 184 2.68 -43.67 2.74
N TYR A 185 1.38 -43.85 2.53
CA TYR A 185 0.77 -43.80 1.21
C TYR A 185 0.84 -42.41 0.57
N ALA A 186 0.61 -41.36 1.36
CA ALA A 186 0.75 -39.98 0.90
C ALA A 186 2.20 -39.66 0.48
N LEU A 187 3.19 -40.05 1.30
CA LEU A 187 4.60 -39.89 0.96
C LEU A 187 4.99 -40.68 -0.30
N LEU A 188 4.45 -41.88 -0.49
CA LEU A 188 4.71 -42.68 -1.69
C LEU A 188 4.15 -41.99 -2.94
N ILE A 189 2.96 -41.40 -2.87
CA ILE A 189 2.35 -40.67 -3.98
C ILE A 189 3.18 -39.43 -4.32
N LEU A 190 3.61 -38.67 -3.31
CA LEU A 190 4.47 -37.49 -3.51
C LEU A 190 5.82 -37.88 -4.11
N PHE A 191 6.43 -38.97 -3.65
CA PHE A 191 7.68 -39.47 -4.22
C PHE A 191 7.52 -39.93 -5.67
N ILE A 192 6.42 -40.62 -6.00
CA ILE A 192 6.12 -41.00 -7.39
C ILE A 192 5.96 -39.74 -8.27
N ARG A 193 5.24 -38.72 -7.79
CA ARG A 193 5.11 -37.44 -8.50
C ARG A 193 6.46 -36.75 -8.69
N TYR A 194 7.31 -36.73 -7.66
CA TYR A 194 8.67 -36.21 -7.75
C TYR A 194 9.49 -36.92 -8.84
N LEU A 195 9.42 -38.26 -8.90
CA LEU A 195 10.11 -39.04 -9.94
C LEU A 195 9.59 -38.71 -11.35
N TYR A 196 8.28 -38.50 -11.52
CA TYR A 196 7.70 -38.12 -12.81
C TYR A 196 8.06 -36.69 -13.23
N ALA A 197 8.04 -35.74 -12.28
CA ALA A 197 8.37 -34.34 -12.55
C ALA A 197 9.85 -34.16 -12.89
N HIS A 198 10.74 -34.92 -12.25
CA HIS A 198 12.18 -34.69 -12.38
C HIS A 198 12.85 -35.46 -13.53
N ASP A 199 12.26 -36.55 -14.05
CA ASP A 199 12.93 -37.40 -15.07
C ASP A 199 11.95 -38.19 -15.98
N GLY A 200 10.80 -37.60 -16.32
CA GLY A 200 9.66 -38.25 -17.00
C GLY A 200 9.96 -39.04 -18.28
N ASP A 201 10.98 -38.66 -19.05
CA ASP A 201 11.32 -39.35 -20.31
C ASP A 201 12.47 -40.37 -20.20
N ASN A 202 13.25 -40.38 -19.10
CA ASN A 202 14.45 -41.22 -18.96
C ASN A 202 14.35 -42.33 -17.91
N LEU A 203 13.26 -42.37 -17.13
CA LEU A 203 13.11 -43.33 -16.03
C LEU A 203 13.17 -44.79 -16.51
N ARG A 204 12.60 -45.08 -17.68
CA ARG A 204 12.53 -46.45 -18.25
C ARG A 204 13.90 -46.98 -18.66
N THR A 205 14.74 -46.13 -19.25
CA THR A 205 16.07 -46.51 -19.77
C THR A 205 17.10 -46.65 -18.65
N ARG A 206 16.89 -45.97 -17.52
CA ARG A 206 17.80 -45.97 -16.36
C ARG A 206 17.53 -47.09 -15.35
N MET A 207 16.31 -47.61 -15.27
CA MET A 207 16.01 -48.76 -14.41
C MET A 207 16.70 -50.07 -14.85
N GLU A 208 17.18 -50.15 -16.09
CA GLU A 208 17.90 -51.34 -16.61
C GLU A 208 19.36 -51.41 -16.15
N VAL A 209 19.96 -50.32 -15.64
CA VAL A 209 21.36 -50.29 -15.17
C VAL A 209 21.47 -49.58 -13.82
N GLY A 210 21.38 -50.36 -12.74
CA GLY A 210 21.69 -49.89 -11.38
C GLY A 210 20.66 -50.22 -10.29
N GLY A 211 19.49 -50.77 -10.63
CA GLY A 211 18.55 -51.37 -9.67
C GLY A 211 18.16 -50.52 -8.44
N LEU A 212 17.63 -51.19 -7.41
CA LEU A 212 17.06 -50.63 -6.18
C LEU A 212 17.98 -49.62 -5.43
N GLU A 213 19.29 -49.65 -5.64
CA GLU A 213 20.24 -48.72 -5.01
C GLU A 213 19.99 -47.26 -5.42
N ARG A 214 19.67 -47.00 -6.69
CA ARG A 214 19.40 -45.63 -7.16
C ARG A 214 18.06 -45.09 -6.66
N ILE A 215 17.06 -45.96 -6.50
CA ILE A 215 15.78 -45.57 -5.90
C ILE A 215 16.00 -45.15 -4.44
N GLY A 216 16.90 -45.83 -3.72
CA GLY A 216 17.29 -45.46 -2.36
C GLY A 216 17.95 -44.07 -2.28
N ILE A 217 18.82 -43.72 -3.22
CA ILE A 217 19.48 -42.39 -3.27
C ILE A 217 18.44 -41.30 -3.55
N LEU A 218 17.58 -41.48 -4.57
CA LEU A 218 16.54 -40.50 -4.91
C LEU A 218 15.51 -40.33 -3.80
N LEU A 219 15.19 -41.41 -3.07
CA LEU A 219 14.34 -41.32 -1.89
C LEU A 219 15.03 -40.56 -0.75
N GLY A 220 16.35 -40.72 -0.57
CA GLY A 220 17.13 -39.95 0.39
C GLY A 220 17.10 -38.44 0.07
N GLU A 221 17.39 -38.07 -1.18
CA GLU A 221 17.35 -36.69 -1.66
C GLU A 221 15.94 -36.06 -1.51
N PHE A 222 14.89 -36.82 -1.85
CA PHE A 222 13.51 -36.40 -1.66
C PHE A 222 13.20 -36.11 -0.18
N MET A 223 13.61 -37.00 0.73
CA MET A 223 13.35 -36.85 2.16
C MET A 223 14.16 -35.70 2.79
N ASP A 224 15.38 -35.46 2.32
CA ASP A 224 16.23 -34.35 2.79
C ASP A 224 15.69 -32.98 2.34
N GLY A 225 15.18 -32.88 1.11
CA GLY A 225 14.61 -31.63 0.58
C GLY A 225 13.29 -31.20 1.22
N HIS A 226 12.57 -32.11 1.88
CA HIS A 226 11.25 -31.83 2.48
C HIS A 226 11.28 -31.63 4.01
N HIS A 227 12.48 -31.45 4.60
CA HIS A 227 12.68 -31.14 6.02
C HIS A 227 11.88 -32.00 7.02
N VAL A 228 11.68 -33.29 6.73
CA VAL A 228 11.00 -34.22 7.66
C VAL A 228 12.01 -34.71 8.71
N SER A 229 12.27 -33.88 9.70
CA SER A 229 13.38 -33.99 10.69
C SER A 229 13.42 -35.30 11.50
N GLY A 230 12.35 -36.11 11.50
CA GLY A 230 12.31 -37.43 12.16
C GLY A 230 12.67 -38.64 11.28
N LEU A 231 12.66 -38.51 9.94
CA LEU A 231 12.76 -39.66 9.02
C LEU A 231 14.11 -39.78 8.30
N SER A 232 14.98 -38.77 8.36
CA SER A 232 16.35 -38.81 7.81
C SER A 232 17.17 -40.00 8.36
N HIS A 233 16.94 -40.36 9.62
CA HIS A 233 17.57 -41.52 10.27
C HIS A 233 17.04 -42.86 9.72
N VAL A 234 15.79 -42.92 9.27
CA VAL A 234 15.19 -44.12 8.65
C VAL A 234 15.68 -44.27 7.22
N GLY A 235 15.79 -43.17 6.47
CA GLY A 235 16.43 -43.15 5.14
C GLY A 235 17.88 -43.64 5.19
N GLY A 236 18.66 -43.15 6.16
CA GLY A 236 20.02 -43.62 6.42
C GLY A 236 20.09 -45.10 6.84
N MET A 237 19.13 -45.59 7.63
CA MET A 237 19.06 -47.02 8.01
C MET A 237 18.68 -47.94 6.84
N ILE A 238 17.73 -47.54 5.99
CA ILE A 238 17.36 -48.32 4.79
C ILE A 238 18.55 -48.35 3.82
N TYR A 239 19.23 -47.22 3.61
CA TYR A 239 20.44 -47.17 2.80
C TYR A 239 21.55 -48.07 3.37
N ALA A 240 21.78 -48.08 4.68
CA ALA A 240 22.78 -48.95 5.32
C ALA A 240 22.43 -50.45 5.22
N VAL A 241 21.15 -50.80 5.29
CA VAL A 241 20.65 -52.19 5.13
C VAL A 241 20.77 -52.65 3.66
N VAL A 242 20.48 -51.77 2.69
CA VAL A 242 20.56 -52.10 1.26
C VAL A 242 22.02 -52.12 0.76
N SER A 243 22.88 -51.23 1.27
CA SER A 243 24.30 -51.13 0.88
C SER A 243 25.24 -52.11 1.63
N GLY A 244 24.73 -52.84 2.63
CA GLY A 244 25.48 -53.85 3.36
C GLY A 244 26.66 -53.32 4.20
N GLN A 245 26.73 -52.01 4.47
CA GLN A 245 27.82 -51.41 5.24
C GLN A 245 27.42 -51.24 6.71
N SER A 246 27.92 -52.14 7.57
CA SER A 246 27.95 -51.94 9.01
C SER A 246 29.18 -51.10 9.38
N ARG A 247 28.97 -49.92 9.97
CA ARG A 247 30.02 -49.17 10.67
C ARG A 247 29.54 -48.82 12.07
N ALA A 248 30.17 -49.47 13.06
CA ALA A 248 30.03 -49.12 14.46
C ALA A 248 30.99 -47.96 14.78
N SER A 249 30.48 -46.90 15.41
CA SER A 249 31.31 -45.97 16.18
C SER A 249 30.54 -45.41 17.37
N ASN A 250 31.07 -45.72 18.55
CA ASN A 250 30.80 -45.09 19.83
C ASN A 250 31.00 -43.57 19.78
N SER A 251 30.11 -42.82 20.43
CA SER A 251 30.49 -41.68 21.26
C SER A 251 29.33 -41.28 22.16
N GLY A 252 29.39 -41.69 23.43
CA GLY A 252 28.70 -40.98 24.49
C GLY A 252 29.53 -39.76 24.88
N GLN A 253 28.94 -38.58 24.79
CA GLN A 253 29.34 -37.43 25.59
C GLN A 253 28.17 -36.44 25.63
N GLN A 254 27.50 -36.47 26.78
CA GLN A 254 26.53 -35.48 27.22
C GLN A 254 27.35 -34.27 27.68
N ALA A 255 27.24 -33.16 26.95
CA ALA A 255 27.81 -31.88 27.34
C ALA A 255 26.67 -30.98 27.83
N ASP A 256 26.71 -30.67 29.12
CA ASP A 256 26.05 -29.51 29.72
C ASP A 256 26.58 -28.25 29.01
N ALA A 257 25.69 -27.52 28.34
CA ALA A 257 25.96 -26.18 27.87
C ALA A 257 25.51 -25.19 28.94
N THR A 258 26.40 -24.91 29.90
CA THR A 258 26.35 -23.69 30.70
C THR A 258 26.76 -22.52 29.82
N CYS A 259 25.86 -21.54 29.65
CA CYS A 259 26.12 -20.26 29.00
C CYS A 259 27.11 -19.43 29.83
N ASP A 260 28.41 -19.58 29.56
CA ASP A 260 29.42 -18.58 29.91
C ASP A 260 29.53 -17.60 28.74
N VAL A 261 28.82 -16.46 28.85
CA VAL A 261 28.99 -15.30 27.98
C VAL A 261 30.32 -14.65 28.36
N THR A 262 31.38 -15.00 27.64
CA THR A 262 32.66 -14.33 27.76
C THR A 262 32.59 -12.94 27.10
N GLU A 263 33.08 -11.92 27.81
CA GLU A 263 33.14 -10.48 27.48
C GLU A 263 33.82 -10.09 26.14
N ASN A 264 34.20 -11.04 25.28
CA ASN A 264 34.89 -10.79 24.01
C ASN A 264 33.97 -10.50 22.80
N SER A 265 32.64 -10.65 22.91
CA SER A 265 31.75 -10.36 21.77
C SER A 265 31.51 -8.86 21.53
N ASN A 266 31.76 -8.02 22.54
CA ASN A 266 31.49 -6.58 22.44
C ASN A 266 32.55 -5.85 21.61
N ASP A 267 33.81 -6.30 21.63
CA ASP A 267 34.87 -5.68 20.84
C ASP A 267 34.70 -5.97 19.33
N GLU A 268 34.17 -7.13 18.97
CA GLU A 268 33.90 -7.48 17.58
C GLU A 268 32.70 -6.68 17.02
N ILE A 269 31.62 -6.55 17.81
CA ILE A 269 30.46 -5.71 17.46
C ILE A 269 30.86 -4.23 17.34
N LEU A 270 31.68 -3.70 18.27
CA LEU A 270 32.14 -2.31 18.19
C LEU A 270 32.97 -2.06 16.93
N LYS A 271 33.82 -3.03 16.55
CA LYS A 271 34.66 -2.90 15.37
C LYS A 271 33.84 -2.94 14.08
N THR A 272 32.81 -3.78 14.00
CA THR A 272 31.85 -3.77 12.89
C THR A 272 31.13 -2.42 12.81
N LEU A 273 30.65 -1.89 13.94
CA LEU A 273 30.00 -0.57 13.97
C LEU A 273 30.94 0.58 13.55
N GLU A 274 32.23 0.53 13.91
CA GLU A 274 33.21 1.53 13.47
C GLU A 274 33.56 1.43 11.97
N GLU A 275 33.57 0.21 11.41
CA GLU A 275 33.77 -0.03 9.98
C GLU A 275 32.55 0.42 9.17
N ASP A 276 31.34 0.08 9.62
CA ASP A 276 30.06 0.53 9.05
C ASP A 276 29.94 2.06 9.07
N GLN A 277 30.39 2.71 10.15
CA GLN A 277 30.38 4.17 10.26
C GLN A 277 31.39 4.83 9.31
N LYS A 278 32.59 4.25 9.15
CA LYS A 278 33.57 4.74 8.16
C LYS A 278 33.10 4.55 6.72
N GLU A 279 32.35 3.49 6.44
CA GLU A 279 31.77 3.25 5.13
C GLU A 279 30.61 4.22 4.84
N ALA A 280 29.75 4.46 5.83
CA ALA A 280 28.72 5.50 5.77
C ALA A 280 29.32 6.89 5.48
N ASP A 281 30.45 7.23 6.11
CA ASP A 281 31.16 8.50 5.88
C ASP A 281 31.70 8.64 4.44
N ARG A 282 32.10 7.55 3.78
CA ARG A 282 32.56 7.59 2.37
C ARG A 282 31.41 7.93 1.42
N ASN A 283 30.22 7.44 1.71
CA ASN A 283 29.03 7.66 0.88
C ASN A 283 28.49 9.09 1.02
N ILE A 284 28.78 9.77 2.13
CA ILE A 284 28.46 11.19 2.34
C ILE A 284 29.34 12.08 1.45
N ALA A 285 30.63 11.73 1.27
CA ALA A 285 31.61 12.57 0.58
C ALA A 285 31.61 12.49 -0.96
N TYR A 286 30.83 11.59 -1.58
CA TYR A 286 30.80 11.47 -3.05
C TYR A 286 30.32 12.79 -3.71
N ASP A 287 31.02 13.29 -4.72
CA ASP A 287 30.68 14.55 -5.42
C ASP A 287 30.24 14.34 -6.88
N GLY A 288 30.28 13.09 -7.36
CA GLY A 288 29.90 12.72 -8.71
C GLY A 288 30.79 13.25 -9.83
N SER A 289 31.94 13.83 -9.50
CA SER A 289 32.86 14.40 -10.49
C SER A 289 33.37 13.34 -11.47
N ASP A 290 33.74 12.17 -10.97
CA ASP A 290 34.19 11.01 -11.74
C ASP A 290 33.12 10.49 -12.72
N LEU A 291 31.85 10.44 -12.28
CA LEU A 291 30.72 10.03 -13.10
C LEU A 291 30.43 11.05 -14.19
N ILE A 292 30.43 12.34 -13.85
CA ILE A 292 30.23 13.43 -14.81
C ILE A 292 31.34 13.40 -15.88
N ASP A 293 32.59 13.23 -15.48
CA ASP A 293 33.72 13.15 -16.39
C ASP A 293 33.67 11.90 -17.27
N TRP A 294 33.26 10.76 -16.71
CA TRP A 294 33.03 9.54 -17.48
C TRP A 294 31.93 9.72 -18.53
N ILE A 295 30.78 10.32 -18.18
CA ILE A 295 29.70 10.62 -19.13
C ILE A 295 30.22 11.51 -20.27
N LYS A 296 30.94 12.60 -19.93
CA LYS A 296 31.52 13.53 -20.92
C LYS A 296 32.55 12.84 -21.83
N SER A 297 33.40 11.98 -21.28
CA SER A 297 34.40 11.23 -22.04
C SER A 297 33.78 10.26 -23.06
N ASN A 298 32.54 9.85 -22.83
CA ASN A 298 31.76 8.99 -23.73
C ASN A 298 30.82 9.79 -24.66
N GLY A 299 31.07 11.09 -24.85
CA GLY A 299 30.31 11.94 -25.76
C GLY A 299 29.00 12.48 -25.17
N GLY A 300 28.79 12.33 -23.86
CA GLY A 300 27.66 12.92 -23.16
C GLY A 300 27.87 14.40 -22.84
N PHE A 301 26.79 15.04 -22.42
CA PHE A 301 26.80 16.42 -21.97
C PHE A 301 26.17 16.52 -20.59
N ILE A 302 26.84 17.21 -19.67
CA ILE A 302 26.29 17.63 -18.38
C ILE A 302 26.53 19.14 -18.28
N HIS A 303 25.50 19.90 -17.96
CA HIS A 303 25.56 21.35 -17.90
C HIS A 303 26.66 21.80 -16.91
N PRO A 304 27.54 22.76 -17.28
CA PRO A 304 28.70 23.12 -16.48
C PRO A 304 28.36 23.69 -15.10
N ASN A 305 27.16 24.27 -14.96
CA ASN A 305 26.63 24.76 -13.69
C ASN A 305 25.97 23.68 -12.83
N THR A 306 26.01 22.40 -13.21
CA THR A 306 25.44 21.32 -12.40
C THR A 306 26.50 20.64 -11.56
N ARG A 307 26.12 20.22 -10.34
CA ARG A 307 26.93 19.39 -9.44
C ARG A 307 26.06 18.32 -8.80
N ILE A 308 26.67 17.20 -8.42
CA ILE A 308 26.06 16.20 -7.53
C ILE A 308 26.58 16.50 -6.12
N GLY A 309 25.72 16.40 -5.11
CA GLY A 309 26.16 16.63 -3.75
C GLY A 309 25.06 16.43 -2.75
N LEU A 310 25.36 16.78 -1.49
CA LEU A 310 24.36 16.84 -0.45
C LEU A 310 23.60 18.16 -0.49
N ASP A 311 22.36 18.10 -0.07
CA ASP A 311 21.56 19.27 0.24
C ASP A 311 22.15 20.03 1.45
N PRO A 312 21.71 21.27 1.72
CA PRO A 312 22.23 22.05 2.84
C PRO A 312 22.05 21.40 4.22
N THR A 313 21.11 20.46 4.37
CA THR A 313 20.94 19.72 5.63
C THR A 313 21.91 18.56 5.78
N GLY A 314 22.59 18.16 4.69
CA GLY A 314 23.48 17.00 4.67
C GLY A 314 22.75 15.66 4.67
N GLN A 315 21.42 15.64 4.57
CA GLN A 315 20.61 14.43 4.71
C GLN A 315 20.39 13.74 3.36
N TYR A 316 20.25 14.50 2.28
CA TYR A 316 19.86 13.97 1.00
C TYR A 316 20.88 14.32 -0.07
N ARG A 317 21.23 13.30 -0.86
CA ARG A 317 21.99 13.49 -2.09
C ARG A 317 21.02 13.93 -3.18
N GLY A 318 21.47 14.87 -4.00
CA GLY A 318 20.71 15.36 -5.14
C GLY A 318 21.62 15.98 -6.18
N VAL A 319 20.99 16.54 -7.20
CA VAL A 319 21.65 17.33 -8.23
C VAL A 319 21.31 18.80 -8.02
N PHE A 320 22.30 19.67 -8.06
CA PHE A 320 22.15 21.09 -7.73
C PHE A 320 22.78 21.96 -8.80
N VAL A 321 22.26 23.18 -8.92
CA VAL A 321 22.97 24.27 -9.60
C VAL A 321 24.07 24.76 -8.67
N LYS A 322 25.28 24.89 -9.19
CA LYS A 322 26.44 25.44 -8.47
C LYS A 322 26.16 26.88 -8.05
N SER A 323 26.52 27.21 -6.81
CA SER A 323 26.36 28.56 -6.28
C SER A 323 27.33 29.54 -6.94
N ALA A 324 26.87 30.76 -7.22
CA ALA A 324 27.71 31.83 -7.73
C ALA A 324 28.79 32.20 -6.72
N GLY A 325 30.06 32.13 -7.13
CA GLY A 325 31.21 32.40 -6.24
C GLY A 325 31.47 31.32 -5.18
N GLY A 326 30.77 30.19 -5.23
CA GLY A 326 31.11 29.00 -4.44
C GLY A 326 32.35 28.29 -4.96
N GLU A 327 32.88 27.34 -4.17
CA GLU A 327 34.08 26.56 -4.52
C GLU A 327 33.91 25.76 -5.83
N ASP A 328 32.67 25.43 -6.20
CA ASP A 328 32.34 24.66 -7.42
C ASP A 328 32.38 25.50 -8.72
N GLY A 329 32.52 26.82 -8.61
CA GLY A 329 32.65 27.73 -9.76
C GLY A 329 31.36 27.98 -10.56
N GLY A 330 30.21 28.07 -9.89
CA GLY A 330 28.93 28.39 -10.55
C GLY A 330 28.85 29.83 -11.07
N THR A 331 27.99 30.07 -12.06
CA THR A 331 27.68 31.41 -12.56
C THR A 331 26.50 32.05 -11.81
N SER A 332 26.36 33.37 -11.87
CA SER A 332 25.22 34.11 -11.31
C SER A 332 23.89 33.80 -11.98
N ASP A 333 23.94 33.33 -13.22
CA ASP A 333 22.77 33.23 -14.09
C ASP A 333 22.04 31.88 -13.91
N GLY A 334 22.67 30.92 -13.23
CA GLY A 334 22.07 29.61 -12.96
C GLY A 334 21.94 28.76 -14.22
N ILE A 335 20.77 28.19 -14.46
CA ILE A 335 20.42 27.45 -15.68
C ILE A 335 19.16 28.08 -16.27
N GLU A 336 19.23 28.53 -17.53
CA GLU A 336 18.10 29.13 -18.23
C GLU A 336 17.03 28.08 -18.58
N LYS A 337 15.77 28.50 -18.68
CA LYS A 337 14.67 27.70 -19.22
C LYS A 337 15.04 27.09 -20.58
N ASP A 338 14.60 25.86 -20.81
CA ASP A 338 14.84 25.05 -22.01
C ASP A 338 16.30 24.60 -22.23
N ALA A 339 17.24 25.07 -21.42
CA ALA A 339 18.63 24.63 -21.46
C ALA A 339 18.72 23.11 -21.22
N VAL A 340 19.61 22.46 -21.96
CA VAL A 340 19.95 21.06 -21.69
C VAL A 340 20.68 21.00 -20.37
N ILE A 341 20.18 20.21 -19.44
CA ILE A 341 20.85 19.90 -18.17
C ILE A 341 21.77 18.69 -18.36
N GLY A 342 21.27 17.68 -19.08
CA GLY A 342 22.03 16.47 -19.38
C GLY A 342 21.62 15.84 -20.72
N GLU A 343 22.59 15.30 -21.44
CA GLU A 343 22.40 14.40 -22.58
C GLU A 343 23.28 13.16 -22.35
N ILE A 344 22.63 12.04 -22.02
CA ILE A 344 23.27 10.79 -21.65
C ILE A 344 23.30 9.85 -22.86
N PRO A 345 24.49 9.55 -23.43
CA PRO A 345 24.60 8.70 -24.60
C PRO A 345 24.05 7.31 -24.34
N TRP A 346 23.47 6.69 -25.37
CA TRP A 346 22.92 5.33 -25.25
C TRP A 346 23.95 4.31 -24.77
N ASP A 347 25.21 4.44 -25.17
CA ASP A 347 26.26 3.45 -24.86
C ASP A 347 26.67 3.40 -23.39
N VAL A 348 26.35 4.45 -22.61
CA VAL A 348 26.55 4.53 -21.16
C VAL A 348 25.28 4.23 -20.35
N ILE A 349 24.14 4.02 -21.01
CA ILE A 349 22.90 3.55 -20.37
C ILE A 349 22.92 2.02 -20.28
N ILE A 350 22.54 1.47 -19.13
CA ILE A 350 22.30 0.03 -18.99
C ILE A 350 20.85 -0.20 -19.41
N SER A 351 20.65 -0.98 -20.47
CA SER A 351 19.36 -1.16 -21.13
C SER A 351 19.11 -2.63 -21.46
N PRO A 352 17.84 -3.07 -21.55
CA PRO A 352 17.52 -4.40 -22.02
C PRO A 352 17.98 -4.60 -23.48
N PRO A 353 18.34 -5.83 -23.88
CA PRO A 353 18.72 -6.15 -25.25
C PRO A 353 17.67 -5.72 -26.28
N ASN A 354 16.39 -5.95 -25.95
CA ASN A 354 15.20 -5.69 -26.75
C ASN A 354 14.44 -4.47 -26.23
N TYR A 355 15.10 -3.32 -26.18
CA TYR A 355 14.47 -2.09 -25.71
C TYR A 355 13.26 -1.68 -26.57
N HIS A 356 12.12 -1.54 -25.90
CA HIS A 356 10.89 -0.98 -26.46
C HIS A 356 10.48 0.26 -25.67
N TYR A 357 10.21 1.35 -26.38
CA TYR A 357 9.85 2.63 -25.76
C TYR A 357 8.58 2.56 -24.88
N ASN A 358 7.66 1.66 -25.21
CA ASN A 358 6.39 1.46 -24.50
C ASN A 358 6.40 0.26 -23.54
N ASP A 359 7.58 -0.32 -23.25
CA ASP A 359 7.70 -1.35 -22.23
C ASP A 359 7.91 -0.69 -20.87
N TYR A 360 6.87 -0.73 -20.04
CA TYR A 360 6.80 -0.08 -18.73
C TYR A 360 6.81 -1.09 -17.57
N GLY A 361 6.72 -2.39 -17.88
CA GLY A 361 6.77 -3.44 -16.86
C GLY A 361 8.21 -3.72 -16.45
N THR A 362 8.44 -4.13 -15.20
CA THR A 362 9.75 -4.62 -14.78
C THR A 362 10.15 -5.82 -15.66
N ASN A 363 11.20 -5.63 -16.46
CA ASN A 363 11.66 -6.58 -17.46
C ASN A 363 12.82 -7.44 -16.91
N CYS A 364 12.63 -8.77 -16.87
CA CYS A 364 13.65 -9.69 -16.36
C CYS A 364 14.97 -9.65 -17.14
N ASP A 365 14.97 -9.33 -18.44
CA ASP A 365 16.20 -9.16 -19.22
C ASP A 365 16.97 -7.91 -18.77
N ALA A 366 16.25 -6.84 -18.43
CA ALA A 366 16.86 -5.61 -17.91
C ALA A 366 17.47 -5.85 -16.53
N LEU A 367 16.72 -6.50 -15.63
CA LEU A 367 17.19 -6.88 -14.29
C LEU A 367 18.42 -7.80 -14.36
N ASN A 368 18.37 -8.88 -15.14
CA ASN A 368 19.52 -9.79 -15.31
C ASN A 368 20.72 -9.09 -15.94
N GLY A 369 20.48 -8.23 -16.94
CA GLY A 369 21.52 -7.44 -17.60
C GLY A 369 22.22 -6.48 -16.61
N PHE A 370 21.44 -5.85 -15.73
CA PHE A 370 21.93 -4.98 -14.67
C PHE A 370 22.65 -5.73 -13.57
N TYR A 371 22.08 -6.83 -13.07
CA TYR A 371 22.71 -7.70 -12.08
C TYR A 371 24.09 -8.19 -12.55
N ARG A 372 24.20 -8.56 -13.83
CA ARG A 372 25.50 -8.90 -14.43
C ARG A 372 26.50 -7.75 -14.36
N GLN A 373 26.09 -6.49 -14.51
CA GLN A 373 26.99 -5.35 -14.34
C GLN A 373 27.46 -5.21 -12.88
N PHE A 374 26.59 -5.52 -11.90
CA PHE A 374 26.95 -5.56 -10.48
C PHE A 374 28.00 -6.63 -10.16
N GLN A 375 27.86 -7.81 -10.78
CA GLN A 375 28.85 -8.90 -10.69
C GLN A 375 30.21 -8.51 -11.26
N LEU A 376 30.23 -7.76 -12.38
CA LEU A 376 31.47 -7.28 -12.98
C LEU A 376 32.16 -6.19 -12.13
N GLY A 377 31.39 -5.33 -11.43
CA GLY A 377 31.95 -4.27 -10.60
C GLY A 377 32.91 -3.38 -11.39
N ASP A 378 34.19 -3.32 -10.98
CA ASP A 378 35.24 -2.56 -11.66
C ASP A 378 35.55 -3.03 -13.08
N GLU A 379 35.23 -4.28 -13.43
CA GLU A 379 35.38 -4.80 -14.79
C GLU A 379 34.23 -4.37 -15.71
N SER A 380 33.17 -3.79 -15.15
CA SER A 380 32.05 -3.28 -15.94
C SER A 380 32.50 -2.08 -16.78
N LYS A 381 32.06 -2.01 -18.04
CA LYS A 381 32.22 -0.78 -18.84
C LYS A 381 31.45 0.42 -18.23
N TYR A 382 30.54 0.14 -17.29
CA TYR A 382 29.78 1.11 -16.51
C TYR A 382 30.36 1.31 -15.10
N ALA A 383 31.61 0.88 -14.84
CA ALA A 383 32.19 0.83 -13.49
C ALA A 383 31.99 2.11 -12.64
N PRO A 384 32.21 3.34 -13.12
CA PRO A 384 31.96 4.54 -12.30
C PRO A 384 30.52 4.62 -11.77
N TYR A 385 29.55 4.28 -12.61
CA TYR A 385 28.14 4.25 -12.22
C TYR A 385 27.80 3.06 -11.33
N ILE A 386 28.29 1.86 -11.65
CA ILE A 386 28.07 0.66 -10.82
C ILE A 386 28.66 0.83 -9.43
N ASN A 387 29.85 1.40 -9.32
CA ASN A 387 30.51 1.64 -8.04
C ASN A 387 29.74 2.68 -7.21
N TYR A 388 29.20 3.73 -7.85
CA TYR A 388 28.27 4.65 -7.18
C TYR A 388 27.04 3.92 -6.61
N LEU A 389 26.43 3.02 -7.40
CA LEU A 389 25.23 2.30 -6.99
C LEU A 389 25.48 1.28 -5.88
N LYS A 390 26.60 0.55 -5.93
CA LYS A 390 27.01 -0.40 -4.87
C LYS A 390 27.31 0.29 -3.54
N ASN A 391 27.58 1.59 -3.58
CA ASN A 391 27.83 2.45 -2.44
C ASN A 391 26.56 3.19 -1.97
N GLN A 392 25.37 2.87 -2.50
CA GLN A 392 24.13 3.40 -1.95
C GLN A 392 23.72 2.58 -0.72
N PRO A 393 23.16 3.21 0.32
CA PRO A 393 22.70 2.48 1.48
C PRO A 393 21.48 1.62 1.13
N ASP A 394 21.47 0.41 1.67
CA ASP A 394 20.36 -0.54 1.59
C ASP A 394 19.24 -0.16 2.57
N GLY A 395 18.13 -0.90 2.52
CA GLY A 395 17.03 -0.80 3.47
C GLY A 395 16.02 0.29 3.17
N ARG A 396 16.21 1.08 2.11
CA ARG A 396 15.30 2.22 1.81
C ARG A 396 13.90 1.75 1.44
N ILE A 397 13.78 0.67 0.68
CA ILE A 397 12.51 0.19 0.14
C ILE A 397 11.84 -0.76 1.15
N PRO A 398 10.51 -0.75 1.36
CA PRO A 398 9.83 -1.65 2.30
C PRO A 398 10.12 -3.15 2.11
N SER A 399 10.42 -3.58 0.88
CA SER A 399 10.83 -4.96 0.58
C SER A 399 12.22 -5.33 1.11
N GLU A 400 13.06 -4.35 1.46
CA GLU A 400 14.38 -4.54 2.08
C GLU A 400 14.33 -4.55 3.60
N TRP A 401 13.23 -4.10 4.19
CA TRP A 401 13.15 -3.88 5.63
C TRP A 401 13.37 -5.15 6.44
N SER A 402 13.79 -4.95 7.68
CA SER A 402 13.85 -6.00 8.69
C SER A 402 12.52 -6.76 8.79
N VAL A 403 12.57 -8.02 9.27
CA VAL A 403 11.36 -8.83 9.51
C VAL A 403 10.37 -8.09 10.43
N VAL A 404 10.88 -7.36 11.42
CA VAL A 404 10.06 -6.59 12.36
C VAL A 404 9.43 -5.37 11.69
N GLY A 405 10.20 -4.64 10.86
CA GLY A 405 9.68 -3.51 10.06
C GLY A 405 8.58 -3.95 9.09
N LYS A 406 8.80 -5.06 8.37
CA LYS A 406 7.78 -5.67 7.50
C LYS A 406 6.52 -6.09 8.28
N LYS A 407 6.69 -6.64 9.49
CA LYS A 407 5.56 -7.00 10.37
C LYS A 407 4.77 -5.78 10.83
N LEU A 408 5.43 -4.69 11.20
CA LEU A 408 4.78 -3.42 11.53
C LEU A 408 4.01 -2.89 10.31
N MET A 409 4.64 -2.86 9.14
CA MET A 409 3.99 -2.38 7.92
C MET A 409 2.77 -3.23 7.57
N ARG A 410 2.84 -4.57 7.64
CA ARG A 410 1.66 -5.43 7.40
C ARG A 410 0.50 -5.11 8.35
N LYS A 411 0.78 -4.79 9.62
CA LYS A 411 -0.24 -4.33 10.57
C LYS A 411 -0.84 -2.98 10.16
N ILE A 412 0.00 -2.03 9.72
CA ILE A 412 -0.48 -0.73 9.21
C ILE A 412 -1.38 -0.93 8.00
N LEU A 413 -0.99 -1.79 7.05
CA LEU A 413 -1.75 -2.03 5.83
C LEU A 413 -2.98 -2.93 6.04
N HIS A 414 -3.03 -3.67 7.16
CA HIS A 414 -4.02 -4.73 7.40
C HIS A 414 -4.09 -5.73 6.24
N GLN A 415 -2.92 -6.09 5.71
CA GLN A 415 -2.84 -6.94 4.54
C GLN A 415 -2.88 -8.42 4.92
N ASP A 416 -3.94 -9.09 4.46
CA ASP A 416 -3.98 -10.54 4.26
C ASP A 416 -4.14 -10.81 2.76
N ARG A 417 -3.11 -11.38 2.13
CA ARG A 417 -2.99 -11.51 0.67
C ARG A 417 -3.22 -10.18 -0.06
N TYR A 418 -4.38 -10.02 -0.70
CA TYR A 418 -4.77 -8.87 -1.52
C TYR A 418 -5.82 -7.96 -0.83
N VAL A 419 -6.24 -8.27 0.39
CA VAL A 419 -7.22 -7.48 1.14
C VAL A 419 -6.49 -6.46 2.01
N GLY A 420 -7.00 -5.24 2.12
CA GLY A 420 -6.49 -4.19 3.01
C GLY A 420 -6.14 -2.89 2.29
N LEU A 421 -5.28 -2.08 2.92
CA LEU A 421 -4.80 -0.81 2.36
C LEU A 421 -3.59 -1.02 1.44
N PRO A 422 -3.40 -0.19 0.40
CA PRO A 422 -2.21 -0.21 -0.44
C PRO A 422 -0.95 0.22 0.35
N PRO A 423 0.28 0.02 -0.18
CA PRO A 423 0.57 -0.67 -1.43
C PRO A 423 0.58 -2.19 -1.31
N PHE A 424 0.04 -2.87 -2.32
CA PHE A 424 0.10 -4.33 -2.42
C PHE A 424 1.46 -4.80 -2.92
N ASN A 425 1.87 -5.97 -2.43
CA ASN A 425 3.14 -6.66 -2.74
C ASN A 425 4.41 -5.84 -2.41
N ALA A 426 4.30 -4.83 -1.54
CA ALA A 426 5.44 -3.97 -1.23
C ALA A 426 6.51 -4.63 -0.36
N LEU A 427 6.16 -5.67 0.38
CA LEU A 427 7.05 -6.30 1.35
C LEU A 427 7.84 -7.49 0.79
N TYR A 428 7.45 -8.00 -0.38
CA TYR A 428 7.93 -9.28 -0.95
C TYR A 428 8.32 -9.20 -2.42
N ARG A 429 8.55 -7.98 -2.93
CA ARG A 429 8.80 -7.75 -4.36
C ARG A 429 10.06 -8.48 -4.86
N PHE A 430 11.09 -8.64 -4.03
CA PHE A 430 12.29 -9.39 -4.41
C PHE A 430 11.98 -10.88 -4.60
N GLU A 431 11.29 -11.48 -3.63
CA GLU A 431 10.93 -12.89 -3.68
C GLU A 431 9.99 -13.19 -4.86
N GLU A 432 8.96 -12.36 -5.06
CA GLU A 432 7.99 -12.54 -6.14
C GLU A 432 8.57 -12.23 -7.53
N LYS A 433 9.23 -11.08 -7.69
CA LYS A 433 9.68 -10.63 -9.01
C LYS A 433 11.02 -11.25 -9.39
N TRP A 434 12.02 -11.15 -8.52
CA TRP A 434 13.37 -11.60 -8.87
C TRP A 434 13.48 -13.11 -8.77
N MET A 435 13.18 -13.69 -7.61
CA MET A 435 13.39 -15.13 -7.39
C MET A 435 12.40 -15.98 -8.18
N LYS A 436 11.09 -15.68 -8.07
CA LYS A 436 10.04 -16.49 -8.71
C LYS A 436 9.88 -16.18 -10.20
N GLU A 437 9.65 -14.92 -10.58
CA GLU A 437 9.38 -14.59 -11.99
C GLU A 437 10.64 -14.58 -12.86
N CYS A 438 11.74 -13.97 -12.37
CA CYS A 438 12.98 -13.83 -13.16
C CYS A 438 13.98 -14.98 -12.96
N ASN A 439 13.66 -16.01 -12.18
CA ASN A 439 14.57 -17.12 -11.82
C ASN A 439 15.92 -16.65 -11.25
N GLY A 440 15.87 -15.58 -10.48
CA GLY A 440 17.02 -14.96 -9.85
C GLY A 440 17.51 -15.71 -8.61
N GLU A 441 18.80 -15.54 -8.28
CA GLU A 441 19.39 -16.12 -7.07
C GLU A 441 19.21 -15.24 -5.84
N ASP A 442 19.12 -15.86 -4.65
CA ASP A 442 19.09 -15.15 -3.37
C ASP A 442 20.49 -14.96 -2.82
N THR A 443 21.17 -13.92 -3.28
CA THR A 443 22.47 -13.49 -2.75
C THR A 443 22.42 -12.03 -2.31
N PRO A 444 23.27 -11.58 -1.37
CA PRO A 444 23.34 -10.17 -0.98
C PRO A 444 23.57 -9.23 -2.18
N LEU A 445 24.42 -9.64 -3.13
CA LEU A 445 24.69 -8.86 -4.35
C LEU A 445 23.45 -8.78 -5.25
N ALA A 446 22.70 -9.89 -5.39
CA ALA A 446 21.47 -9.91 -6.19
C ALA A 446 20.38 -9.05 -5.56
N ARG A 447 20.23 -9.08 -4.23
CA ARG A 447 19.33 -8.18 -3.48
C ARG A 447 19.69 -6.73 -3.72
N SER A 448 20.95 -6.34 -3.49
CA SER A 448 21.43 -4.98 -3.73
C SER A 448 21.17 -4.52 -5.17
N ALA A 449 21.50 -5.36 -6.18
CA ALA A 449 21.22 -5.05 -7.58
C ALA A 449 19.73 -4.88 -7.86
N PHE A 450 18.88 -5.79 -7.36
CA PHE A 450 17.44 -5.72 -7.58
C PHE A 450 16.83 -4.43 -7.01
N PHE A 451 17.22 -4.05 -5.79
CA PHE A 451 16.68 -2.86 -5.15
C PHE A 451 17.22 -1.56 -5.74
N GLN A 452 18.51 -1.51 -6.10
CA GLN A 452 19.05 -0.38 -6.84
C GLN A 452 18.36 -0.22 -8.20
N PHE A 453 18.05 -1.32 -8.91
CA PHE A 453 17.27 -1.25 -10.14
C PHE A 453 15.87 -0.71 -9.87
N THR A 454 15.16 -1.31 -8.90
CA THR A 454 13.77 -0.99 -8.59
C THR A 454 13.56 0.48 -8.22
N ALA A 455 14.47 1.09 -7.47
CA ALA A 455 14.32 2.48 -7.02
C ALA A 455 14.93 3.53 -7.98
N ARG A 456 15.49 3.14 -9.13
CA ARG A 456 16.28 4.07 -9.95
C ARG A 456 16.06 3.94 -11.45
N ASP A 457 15.43 2.87 -11.92
CA ASP A 457 15.19 2.69 -13.34
C ASP A 457 14.16 3.70 -13.87
N GLU A 458 14.37 4.19 -15.09
CA GLU A 458 13.33 4.86 -15.88
C GLU A 458 12.84 3.87 -16.94
N ASP A 459 11.70 3.23 -16.69
CA ASP A 459 11.08 2.27 -17.61
C ASP A 459 12.10 1.22 -18.12
N ASN A 460 12.78 0.55 -17.20
CA ASN A 460 13.85 -0.43 -17.42
C ASN A 460 15.19 0.12 -17.92
N LEU A 461 15.42 1.43 -17.89
CA LEU A 461 16.70 2.05 -18.20
C LEU A 461 17.40 2.53 -16.93
N MET A 462 18.61 2.03 -16.67
CA MET A 462 19.47 2.63 -15.66
C MET A 462 20.27 3.75 -16.31
N VAL A 463 19.86 4.98 -16.06
CA VAL A 463 20.40 6.18 -16.69
C VAL A 463 21.31 6.91 -15.69
N PRO A 464 22.64 6.85 -15.85
CA PRO A 464 23.55 7.57 -14.96
C PRO A 464 23.23 9.07 -14.95
N PHE A 465 23.51 9.73 -13.82
CA PHE A 465 23.22 11.15 -13.56
C PHE A 465 21.73 11.49 -13.46
N PHE A 466 20.86 10.88 -14.26
CA PHE A 466 19.41 11.06 -14.16
C PHE A 466 18.86 10.57 -12.82
N ASP A 467 19.21 9.35 -12.42
CA ASP A 467 18.71 8.69 -11.20
C ASP A 467 19.24 9.30 -9.88
N MET A 468 19.99 10.39 -9.96
CA MET A 468 20.47 11.19 -8.83
C MET A 468 19.59 12.40 -8.53
N HIS A 469 18.63 12.71 -9.40
CA HIS A 469 17.68 13.80 -9.19
C HIS A 469 16.59 13.35 -8.23
N ASN A 470 16.28 14.17 -7.24
CA ASN A 470 15.19 13.84 -6.33
C ASN A 470 13.83 14.12 -6.95
N HIS A 471 12.85 13.46 -6.35
CA HIS A 471 11.46 13.55 -6.71
C HIS A 471 10.74 14.74 -6.04
N SER A 472 9.86 15.40 -6.76
CA SER A 472 8.74 16.15 -6.18
C SER A 472 7.59 16.24 -7.17
N ASN A 473 6.36 16.23 -6.66
CA ASN A 473 5.18 16.61 -7.43
C ASN A 473 4.73 18.05 -7.21
N ASP A 474 5.42 18.81 -6.35
CA ASP A 474 5.09 20.22 -6.12
C ASP A 474 5.47 21.02 -7.39
N PRO A 475 4.49 21.60 -8.11
CA PRO A 475 4.77 22.35 -9.33
C PRO A 475 5.68 23.56 -9.11
N LYS A 476 5.76 24.08 -7.87
CA LYS A 476 6.68 25.19 -7.54
C LYS A 476 8.13 24.72 -7.42
N LYS A 477 8.35 23.46 -7.03
CA LYS A 477 9.69 22.85 -6.88
C LYS A 477 10.19 22.25 -8.18
N LEU A 478 9.29 21.71 -9.00
CA LEU A 478 9.63 21.15 -10.30
C LEU A 478 10.33 22.17 -11.20
N ASN A 479 11.46 21.75 -11.77
CA ASN A 479 12.28 22.63 -12.60
C ASN A 479 13.05 21.93 -13.71
N ALA A 480 13.04 20.59 -13.76
CA ALA A 480 13.62 19.81 -14.84
C ALA A 480 12.67 18.73 -15.35
N ILE A 481 12.86 18.36 -16.61
CA ILE A 481 12.13 17.29 -17.25
C ILE A 481 13.05 16.38 -18.08
N PRO A 482 13.04 15.07 -17.83
CA PRO A 482 13.68 14.09 -18.71
C PRO A 482 12.79 13.71 -19.89
N ALA A 483 13.44 13.31 -20.97
CA ALA A 483 12.85 12.71 -22.15
C ALA A 483 13.64 11.44 -22.51
N LYS A 484 12.94 10.31 -22.36
CA LYS A 484 13.42 8.98 -22.69
C LYS A 484 13.61 8.80 -24.20
N PRO A 485 14.67 8.12 -24.68
CA PRO A 485 14.88 7.90 -26.10
C PRO A 485 13.80 7.00 -26.71
N LYS A 486 13.13 7.45 -27.78
CA LYS A 486 12.10 6.64 -28.49
C LYS A 486 12.66 5.39 -29.20
N LYS A 487 13.97 5.32 -29.39
CA LYS A 487 14.67 4.23 -30.10
C LYS A 487 16.06 4.02 -29.51
N LYS A 488 16.53 2.76 -29.55
CA LYS A 488 17.91 2.37 -29.25
C LYS A 488 18.92 3.25 -30.00
N GLY A 489 20.01 3.62 -29.33
CA GLY A 489 21.08 4.45 -29.89
C GLY A 489 20.81 5.96 -29.85
N LYS A 490 19.65 6.40 -29.35
CA LYS A 490 19.39 7.83 -29.09
C LYS A 490 19.70 8.17 -27.64
N PRO A 491 20.19 9.38 -27.35
CA PRO A 491 20.51 9.77 -25.99
C PRO A 491 19.24 9.97 -25.17
N PHE A 492 19.37 9.80 -23.87
CA PHE A 492 18.41 10.31 -22.90
C PHE A 492 18.70 11.79 -22.66
N THR A 493 17.69 12.65 -22.69
CA THR A 493 17.89 14.10 -22.56
C THR A 493 17.11 14.63 -21.38
N MET A 494 17.66 15.59 -20.66
CA MET A 494 16.97 16.30 -19.59
C MET A 494 17.14 17.81 -19.78
N ARG A 495 16.05 18.55 -19.61
CA ARG A 495 15.98 20.00 -19.87
C ARG A 495 15.36 20.74 -18.68
N ALA A 496 15.76 21.99 -18.51
CA ALA A 496 15.10 22.89 -17.57
C ALA A 496 13.72 23.31 -18.12
N ILE A 497 12.68 23.29 -17.29
CA ILE A 497 11.32 23.76 -17.67
C ILE A 497 11.07 25.22 -17.27
N ARG A 498 11.95 25.77 -16.44
CA ARG A 498 12.03 27.17 -16.01
C ARG A 498 13.48 27.54 -15.72
N ASP A 499 13.74 28.82 -15.48
CA ASP A 499 15.03 29.23 -14.94
C ASP A 499 15.26 28.58 -13.56
N ILE A 500 16.47 28.09 -13.34
CA ILE A 500 16.91 27.42 -12.11
C ILE A 500 18.03 28.25 -11.48
N ALA A 501 17.80 28.77 -10.27
CA ALA A 501 18.72 29.71 -9.64
C ALA A 501 20.01 29.02 -9.15
N PRO A 502 21.14 29.75 -9.03
CA PRO A 502 22.34 29.22 -8.40
C PRO A 502 22.07 28.68 -6.97
N GLY A 503 22.57 27.48 -6.67
CA GLY A 503 22.35 26.81 -5.39
C GLY A 503 21.04 26.03 -5.30
N GLU A 504 20.10 26.22 -6.23
CA GLU A 504 18.84 25.49 -6.25
C GLU A 504 19.05 24.02 -6.62
N GLN A 505 18.22 23.13 -6.07
CA GLN A 505 18.20 21.72 -6.44
C GLN A 505 17.49 21.54 -7.79
N ILE A 506 18.02 20.68 -8.64
CA ILE A 506 17.37 20.25 -9.88
C ILE A 506 16.45 19.08 -9.52
N ILE A 507 15.14 19.30 -9.61
CA ILE A 507 14.09 18.40 -9.16
C ILE A 507 13.26 17.96 -10.35
N ILE A 508 12.98 16.65 -10.40
CA ILE A 508 12.14 16.00 -11.41
C ILE A 508 10.91 15.38 -10.74
N SER A 509 9.91 15.00 -11.54
CA SER A 509 8.84 14.10 -11.08
C SER A 509 9.06 12.70 -11.67
N TYR A 510 8.88 11.70 -10.80
CA TYR A 510 8.98 10.26 -11.08
C TYR A 510 7.65 9.71 -11.54
N ASN A 511 6.56 10.41 -11.22
CA ASN A 511 5.20 9.97 -11.43
C ASN A 511 4.38 11.05 -12.17
N ARG A 512 4.84 11.45 -13.36
CA ARG A 512 4.15 12.46 -14.17
C ARG A 512 2.81 11.97 -14.69
N CYS A 513 1.92 12.92 -14.95
CA CYS A 513 0.68 12.68 -15.69
C CYS A 513 -0.40 11.84 -15.00
N HIS A 514 -0.27 11.62 -13.70
CA HIS A 514 -1.38 11.17 -12.86
C HIS A 514 -2.46 12.25 -12.70
N GLY A 515 -3.61 11.86 -12.15
CA GLY A 515 -4.77 12.73 -11.92
C GLY A 515 -4.49 14.06 -11.22
N CYS A 516 -3.44 14.12 -10.40
CA CYS A 516 -3.09 15.37 -9.74
C CYS A 516 -2.23 16.27 -10.62
N TRP A 517 -1.52 15.76 -11.65
CA TRP A 517 -0.50 16.51 -12.40
C TRP A 517 -0.92 17.96 -12.74
N PHE A 518 -0.07 18.91 -12.34
CA PHE A 518 -0.44 20.31 -12.14
C PHE A 518 0.04 21.23 -13.26
N ASP A 519 0.82 20.73 -14.20
CA ASP A 519 1.33 21.53 -15.29
C ASP A 519 0.35 21.47 -16.48
N GLU A 520 -0.53 22.47 -16.55
CA GLU A 520 -1.48 22.65 -17.67
C GLU A 520 -0.79 22.96 -19.00
N GLU A 521 0.44 23.50 -18.95
CA GLU A 521 1.26 23.76 -20.14
C GLU A 521 1.89 22.46 -20.65
N TYR A 522 2.25 21.57 -19.74
CA TYR A 522 2.83 20.28 -20.06
C TYR A 522 1.78 19.23 -20.42
N LYS A 523 1.38 19.24 -21.69
CA LYS A 523 0.41 18.30 -22.26
C LYS A 523 1.00 16.97 -22.76
N ASN A 524 2.34 16.85 -22.77
CA ASN A 524 3.02 15.69 -23.33
C ASN A 524 3.21 14.59 -22.29
N CYS A 525 2.13 13.90 -22.00
CA CYS A 525 2.11 12.72 -21.14
C CYS A 525 2.51 11.43 -21.89
N ASP A 526 3.65 11.48 -22.56
CA ASP A 526 4.22 10.32 -23.28
C ASP A 526 4.75 9.23 -22.31
N THR A 527 4.97 9.57 -21.03
CA THR A 527 5.40 8.64 -19.97
C THR A 527 4.20 8.15 -19.17
N ARG A 528 3.99 6.83 -19.07
CA ARG A 528 2.93 6.21 -18.22
C ARG A 528 3.28 6.19 -16.74
N ALA A 529 4.09 7.13 -16.30
CA ALA A 529 4.51 7.30 -14.92
C ALA A 529 3.33 7.80 -14.05
N SER A 530 2.19 7.13 -14.07
CA SER A 530 0.97 7.54 -13.36
C SER A 530 0.93 6.96 -11.94
N THR A 531 2.09 6.79 -11.32
CA THR A 531 2.23 6.06 -10.06
C THR A 531 1.74 6.90 -8.88
N GLY A 532 0.93 6.30 -8.00
CA GLY A 532 0.46 6.97 -6.79
C GLY A 532 1.53 7.08 -5.71
N THR A 533 1.23 7.82 -4.64
CA THR A 533 2.00 7.92 -3.40
C THR A 533 2.23 6.56 -2.77
N ASP A 534 1.25 5.64 -2.85
CA ASP A 534 1.41 4.24 -2.44
C ASP A 534 2.49 3.52 -3.26
N HIS A 535 2.51 3.75 -4.58
CA HIS A 535 3.51 3.17 -5.47
C HIS A 535 4.89 3.78 -5.21
N LEU A 536 4.98 5.09 -4.98
CA LEU A 536 6.25 5.72 -4.65
C LEU A 536 6.83 5.17 -3.35
N PHE A 537 5.97 4.95 -2.35
CA PHE A 537 6.38 4.30 -1.12
C PHE A 537 6.89 2.88 -1.36
N ARG A 538 6.16 2.09 -2.15
CA ARG A 538 6.56 0.73 -2.52
C ARG A 538 7.86 0.67 -3.31
N GLN A 539 8.10 1.60 -4.23
CA GLN A 539 9.21 1.54 -5.17
C GLN A 539 10.46 2.27 -4.67
N PHE A 540 10.29 3.41 -4.00
CA PHE A 540 11.37 4.31 -3.62
C PHE A 540 11.51 4.47 -2.10
N GLY A 541 10.56 3.98 -1.30
CA GLY A 541 10.66 4.00 0.15
C GLY A 541 10.42 5.35 0.81
N PHE A 542 9.69 6.26 0.14
CA PHE A 542 9.31 7.55 0.72
C PHE A 542 7.84 7.87 0.45
N VAL A 543 7.32 8.82 1.23
CA VAL A 543 5.99 9.40 1.06
C VAL A 543 6.18 10.82 0.58
N GLU A 544 5.46 11.21 -0.47
CA GLU A 544 5.47 12.59 -0.94
C GLU A 544 4.96 13.54 0.14
N ASP A 545 5.41 14.79 0.14
CA ASP A 545 4.77 15.83 0.95
C ASP A 545 3.40 16.15 0.35
N TYR A 546 3.30 17.17 -0.50
CA TYR A 546 2.12 17.41 -1.32
C TYR A 546 2.57 18.01 -2.65
N PRO A 547 1.80 17.81 -3.71
CA PRO A 547 0.54 17.05 -3.79
C PRO A 547 0.74 15.52 -3.74
N GLN A 548 -0.29 14.80 -3.31
CA GLN A 548 -0.31 13.34 -3.18
C GLN A 548 -1.40 12.74 -4.07
N CYS A 549 -1.21 11.48 -4.49
CA CYS A 549 -2.17 10.74 -5.31
C CYS A 549 -2.27 9.31 -4.80
N TRP A 550 -3.39 8.90 -4.24
CA TRP A 550 -3.57 7.57 -3.69
C TRP A 550 -4.39 6.71 -4.62
N HIS A 551 -3.89 5.52 -4.92
CA HIS A 551 -4.63 4.46 -5.59
C HIS A 551 -5.06 3.43 -4.54
N ILE A 552 -6.36 3.33 -4.26
CA ILE A 552 -6.92 2.52 -3.17
C ILE A 552 -7.92 1.53 -3.76
N PRO A 553 -7.46 0.36 -4.24
CA PRO A 553 -8.35 -0.71 -4.62
C PRO A 553 -8.98 -1.31 -3.36
N GLN A 554 -10.28 -1.51 -3.40
CA GLN A 554 -11.09 -2.09 -2.34
C GLN A 554 -11.42 -3.52 -2.77
N ILE A 555 -10.84 -4.48 -2.06
CA ILE A 555 -10.91 -5.90 -2.40
C ILE A 555 -11.64 -6.62 -1.27
N GLU A 556 -12.65 -7.41 -1.64
CA GLU A 556 -13.42 -8.23 -0.71
C GLU A 556 -12.58 -9.42 -0.19
N GLU A 557 -13.05 -10.08 0.88
CA GLU A 557 -12.35 -11.22 1.49
C GLU A 557 -12.09 -12.38 0.53
N ASP A 558 -12.92 -12.55 -0.50
CA ASP A 558 -12.76 -13.58 -1.54
C ASP A 558 -11.77 -13.20 -2.65
N GLY A 559 -11.17 -12.01 -2.56
CA GLY A 559 -10.24 -11.46 -3.54
C GLY A 559 -10.91 -10.70 -4.70
N THR A 560 -12.24 -10.57 -4.71
CA THR A 560 -12.96 -9.81 -5.74
C THR A 560 -12.70 -8.32 -5.55
N LEU A 561 -12.28 -7.64 -6.62
CA LEU A 561 -12.18 -6.18 -6.64
C LEU A 561 -13.60 -5.58 -6.63
N PHE A 562 -13.96 -4.94 -5.52
CA PHE A 562 -15.22 -4.25 -5.34
C PHE A 562 -15.21 -2.87 -6.01
N ASP A 563 -14.16 -2.09 -5.77
CA ASP A 563 -13.97 -0.76 -6.35
C ASP A 563 -12.49 -0.38 -6.42
N ASP A 564 -12.16 0.65 -7.22
CA ASP A 564 -10.81 1.17 -7.35
C ASP A 564 -10.78 2.70 -7.27
N MET A 565 -10.57 3.21 -6.07
CA MET A 565 -10.71 4.62 -5.78
C MET A 565 -9.37 5.35 -5.92
N THR A 566 -9.37 6.45 -6.67
CA THR A 566 -8.22 7.37 -6.74
C THR A 566 -8.50 8.67 -5.97
N ILE A 567 -7.63 9.04 -5.03
CA ILE A 567 -7.74 10.27 -4.23
C ILE A 567 -6.55 11.18 -4.51
N SER A 568 -6.84 12.41 -4.94
CA SER A 568 -5.82 13.44 -5.15
C SER A 568 -5.87 14.48 -4.04
N LEU A 569 -4.76 14.67 -3.31
CA LEU A 569 -4.68 15.65 -2.23
C LEU A 569 -3.68 16.77 -2.53
N ASP A 570 -3.98 17.93 -2.00
CA ASP A 570 -3.12 19.11 -2.07
C ASP A 570 -3.22 19.94 -0.78
N ARG A 571 -2.33 20.93 -0.62
CA ARG A 571 -2.39 21.92 0.45
C ARG A 571 -2.77 23.29 -0.09
N ASN A 572 -3.67 23.97 0.62
CA ASN A 572 -3.94 25.37 0.32
C ASN A 572 -2.79 26.27 0.83
N ASP A 573 -2.89 27.58 0.57
CA ASP A 573 -1.87 28.55 1.01
C ASP A 573 -1.72 28.64 2.54
N GLN A 574 -2.70 28.15 3.30
CA GLN A 574 -2.67 28.05 4.76
C GLN A 574 -2.03 26.73 5.25
N GLY A 575 -1.63 25.85 4.32
CA GLY A 575 -1.07 24.54 4.62
C GLY A 575 -2.10 23.46 4.99
N GLU A 576 -3.40 23.77 4.87
CA GLU A 576 -4.47 22.82 5.15
C GLU A 576 -4.63 21.85 3.99
N VAL A 577 -4.75 20.57 4.32
CA VAL A 577 -4.92 19.48 3.35
C VAL A 577 -6.37 19.44 2.88
N PHE A 578 -6.58 19.30 1.58
CA PHE A 578 -7.90 19.11 0.99
C PHE A 578 -7.86 18.11 -0.16
N VAL A 579 -9.01 17.46 -0.43
CA VAL A 579 -9.18 16.63 -1.62
C VAL A 579 -9.44 17.53 -2.82
N ARG A 580 -8.48 17.52 -3.74
CA ARG A 580 -8.54 18.27 -4.98
C ARG A 580 -9.54 17.65 -5.95
N ARG A 581 -9.49 16.34 -6.12
CA ARG A 581 -10.37 15.55 -6.99
C ARG A 581 -10.42 14.09 -6.54
N PHE A 582 -11.45 13.41 -7.00
CA PHE A 582 -11.47 11.96 -7.08
C PHE A 582 -11.24 11.51 -8.54
N GLY A 583 -10.76 10.28 -8.72
CA GLY A 583 -10.55 9.67 -10.05
C GLY A 583 -9.35 10.20 -10.84
N GLU A 584 -9.14 9.61 -12.02
CA GLU A 584 -8.06 9.96 -12.96
C GLU A 584 -8.35 11.23 -13.77
N ASN A 585 -7.32 11.83 -14.39
CA ASN A 585 -7.45 13.03 -15.23
C ASN A 585 -8.53 12.97 -16.32
N ASN A 586 -8.79 11.78 -16.85
CA ASN A 586 -9.69 11.59 -17.98
C ASN A 586 -11.13 11.24 -17.56
N SER A 587 -11.38 11.01 -16.26
CA SER A 587 -12.73 10.73 -15.77
C SER A 587 -13.45 11.99 -15.34
N ARG A 588 -14.78 11.90 -15.30
CA ARG A 588 -15.65 12.99 -14.83
C ARG A 588 -15.68 12.92 -13.31
N GLU A 589 -15.32 14.01 -12.64
CA GLU A 589 -15.26 14.07 -11.17
C GLU A 589 -16.58 13.64 -10.50
N GLU A 590 -17.73 13.94 -11.12
CA GLU A 590 -19.06 13.56 -10.63
C GLU A 590 -19.26 12.04 -10.55
N ASP A 591 -18.60 11.27 -11.41
CA ASP A 591 -18.70 9.81 -11.50
C ASP A 591 -17.73 9.10 -10.53
N GLU A 592 -16.83 9.85 -9.90
CA GLU A 592 -15.69 9.34 -9.11
C GLU A 592 -15.81 9.64 -7.62
N VAL A 593 -16.90 10.31 -7.21
CA VAL A 593 -17.15 10.57 -5.79
C VAL A 593 -17.40 9.24 -5.07
N PRO A 594 -16.70 8.96 -3.96
CA PRO A 594 -16.88 7.73 -3.21
C PRO A 594 -18.34 7.52 -2.83
N ASN A 595 -18.87 6.34 -3.11
CA ASN A 595 -20.20 5.93 -2.71
C ASN A 595 -20.22 5.58 -1.21
N MET A 596 -21.41 5.28 -0.66
CA MET A 596 -21.55 4.99 0.78
C MET A 596 -20.78 3.74 1.21
N GLU A 597 -20.70 2.71 0.38
CA GLU A 597 -19.96 1.48 0.68
C GLU A 597 -18.46 1.76 0.74
N ASN A 598 -17.92 2.58 -0.18
CA ASN A 598 -16.53 3.02 -0.11
C ASN A 598 -16.25 3.77 1.20
N LEU A 599 -17.14 4.70 1.59
CA LEU A 599 -16.99 5.47 2.81
C LEU A 599 -17.05 4.57 4.05
N MET A 600 -17.95 3.59 4.10
CA MET A 600 -18.01 2.64 5.21
C MET A 600 -16.71 1.83 5.34
N TRP A 601 -16.15 1.38 4.21
CA TRP A 601 -14.87 0.66 4.19
C TRP A 601 -13.70 1.53 4.66
N LEU A 602 -13.64 2.78 4.19
CA LEU A 602 -12.61 3.74 4.61
C LEU A 602 -12.73 4.11 6.09
N ASP A 603 -13.95 4.19 6.61
CA ASP A 603 -14.24 4.50 8.01
C ASP A 603 -13.66 3.42 8.94
N GLU A 604 -13.96 2.16 8.62
CA GLU A 604 -13.43 1.00 9.34
C GLU A 604 -11.90 1.03 9.39
N HIS A 605 -11.24 1.27 8.24
CA HIS A 605 -9.80 1.36 8.21
C HIS A 605 -9.26 2.59 8.94
N LEU A 606 -9.94 3.74 8.91
CA LEU A 606 -9.53 4.95 9.63
C LEU A 606 -9.56 4.72 11.15
N GLN A 607 -10.66 4.16 11.68
CA GLN A 607 -10.79 3.81 13.10
C GLN A 607 -9.70 2.82 13.53
N ARG A 608 -9.46 1.79 12.70
CA ARG A 608 -8.41 0.80 12.94
C ARG A 608 -7.01 1.45 12.95
N LEU A 609 -6.70 2.36 12.03
CA LEU A 609 -5.42 3.07 11.99
C LEU A 609 -5.22 3.92 13.27
N HIS A 610 -6.25 4.63 13.73
CA HIS A 610 -6.19 5.36 15.00
C HIS A 610 -5.89 4.44 16.19
N LYS A 611 -6.63 3.33 16.34
CA LYS A 611 -6.38 2.32 17.38
C LYS A 611 -4.97 1.72 17.30
N LEU A 612 -4.47 1.49 16.08
CA LEU A 612 -3.11 0.98 15.85
C LEU A 612 -2.05 1.98 16.29
N LYS A 613 -2.22 3.27 15.96
CA LYS A 613 -1.31 4.34 16.38
C LYS A 613 -1.25 4.46 17.89
N ASP A 614 -2.41 4.48 18.56
CA ASP A 614 -2.49 4.60 20.01
C ASP A 614 -1.83 3.42 20.74
N SER A 615 -2.01 2.20 20.21
CA SER A 615 -1.47 0.98 20.81
C SER A 615 0.02 0.76 20.52
N LEU A 616 0.50 1.04 19.31
CA LEU A 616 1.86 0.66 18.90
C LEU A 616 2.85 1.81 18.80
N GLN A 617 2.43 3.04 18.47
CA GLN A 617 3.39 4.13 18.22
C GLN A 617 4.18 4.53 19.48
N SER A 618 3.62 4.27 20.67
CA SER A 618 4.29 4.52 21.95
C SER A 618 5.13 3.33 22.44
N ASP A 619 5.13 2.21 21.72
CA ASP A 619 5.88 1.00 22.10
C ASP A 619 7.39 1.19 21.88
N GLY A 620 8.07 1.59 22.96
CA GLY A 620 9.52 1.80 22.97
C GLY A 620 10.34 0.52 22.78
N ALA A 621 9.78 -0.67 23.03
CA ALA A 621 10.47 -1.94 22.77
C ALA A 621 10.41 -2.28 21.28
N LEU A 622 9.23 -2.18 20.67
CA LEU A 622 9.04 -2.34 19.23
C LEU A 622 9.89 -1.34 18.44
N LYS A 623 9.88 -0.05 18.84
CA LYS A 623 10.71 0.98 18.20
C LYS A 623 12.21 0.66 18.23
N LYS A 624 12.71 0.07 19.32
CA LYS A 624 14.14 -0.31 19.46
C LYS A 624 14.51 -1.58 18.69
N SER A 625 13.53 -2.38 18.29
CA SER A 625 13.74 -3.66 17.61
C SER A 625 13.93 -3.56 16.09
N MET A 626 13.89 -2.35 15.53
CA MET A 626 14.11 -2.09 14.11
C MET A 626 14.94 -0.81 13.91
N PRO A 627 15.56 -0.61 12.74
CA PRO A 627 16.22 0.65 12.40
C PRO A 627 15.27 1.85 12.51
N SER A 628 15.78 2.99 13.00
CA SER A 628 14.94 4.18 13.21
C SER A 628 14.29 4.69 11.94
N TYR A 629 14.97 4.57 10.79
CA TYR A 629 14.39 5.00 9.51
C TYR A 629 13.21 4.11 9.09
N GLU A 630 13.22 2.79 9.36
CA GLU A 630 12.06 1.91 9.07
C GLU A 630 10.86 2.35 9.90
N TRP A 631 11.10 2.61 11.19
CA TRP A 631 10.08 3.10 12.12
C TRP A 631 9.49 4.45 11.68
N ASP A 632 10.35 5.44 11.43
CA ASP A 632 9.94 6.80 11.06
C ASP A 632 9.21 6.81 9.72
N THR A 633 9.71 6.06 8.73
CA THR A 633 9.09 5.93 7.41
C THR A 633 7.75 5.19 7.47
N ALA A 634 7.63 4.13 8.29
CA ALA A 634 6.36 3.42 8.48
C ALA A 634 5.27 4.32 9.05
N TRP A 635 5.60 5.12 10.08
CA TRP A 635 4.64 6.06 10.67
C TRP A 635 4.37 7.28 9.80
N THR A 636 5.33 7.71 8.98
CA THR A 636 5.10 8.75 7.96
C THR A 636 4.07 8.28 6.94
N TYR A 637 4.17 7.02 6.48
CA TYR A 637 3.19 6.41 5.58
C TYR A 637 1.81 6.29 6.23
N HIS A 638 1.76 5.77 7.46
CA HIS A 638 0.54 5.71 8.26
C HIS A 638 -0.16 7.06 8.34
N ASP A 639 0.57 8.12 8.73
CA ASP A 639 -0.01 9.44 8.93
C ASP A 639 -0.49 10.06 7.61
N ALA A 640 0.22 9.83 6.51
CA ALA A 640 -0.23 10.27 5.20
C ALA A 640 -1.51 9.54 4.74
N MET A 641 -1.62 8.24 4.98
CA MET A 641 -2.83 7.46 4.70
C MET A 641 -4.02 7.93 5.55
N VAL A 642 -3.82 8.14 6.87
CA VAL A 642 -4.86 8.70 7.76
C VAL A 642 -5.34 10.06 7.25
N ASN A 643 -4.41 10.94 6.86
CA ASN A 643 -4.76 12.25 6.31
C ASN A 643 -5.54 12.13 4.99
N ALA A 644 -5.16 11.21 4.10
CA ALA A 644 -5.84 10.98 2.84
C ALA A 644 -7.30 10.55 3.04
N ILE A 645 -7.51 9.58 3.93
CA ILE A 645 -8.85 9.08 4.26
C ILE A 645 -9.67 10.15 4.97
N SER A 646 -9.09 10.84 5.97
CA SER A 646 -9.79 11.90 6.72
C SER A 646 -10.23 13.06 5.83
N ALA A 647 -9.37 13.50 4.91
CA ALA A 647 -9.69 14.55 3.96
C ALA A 647 -10.81 14.12 2.99
N THR A 648 -10.87 12.83 2.64
CA THR A 648 -11.96 12.25 1.85
C THR A 648 -13.29 12.37 2.56
N PHE A 649 -13.38 12.00 3.84
CA PHE A 649 -14.58 12.22 4.63
C PHE A 649 -14.98 13.69 4.67
N LYS A 650 -14.07 14.57 5.05
CA LYS A 650 -14.33 16.02 5.10
C LYS A 650 -14.86 16.57 3.77
N LYS A 651 -14.34 16.07 2.64
CA LYS A 651 -14.80 16.48 1.31
C LYS A 651 -16.23 16.02 1.01
N VAL A 652 -16.58 14.77 1.35
CA VAL A 652 -17.87 14.17 1.00
C VAL A 652 -18.98 14.56 1.98
N THR A 653 -18.69 14.61 3.28
CA THR A 653 -19.66 14.96 4.33
C THR A 653 -19.73 16.46 4.62
N GLY A 654 -18.74 17.24 4.13
CA GLY A 654 -18.55 18.65 4.48
C GLY A 654 -17.93 18.82 5.86
N ASP A 655 -18.14 20.00 6.47
CA ASP A 655 -17.67 20.28 7.84
C ASP A 655 -18.54 19.61 8.93
N ALA A 656 -19.43 18.67 8.56
CA ALA A 656 -20.14 17.88 9.55
C ALA A 656 -19.08 17.09 10.36
N PRO A 657 -18.96 17.33 11.68
CA PRO A 657 -17.93 16.69 12.47
C PRO A 657 -18.10 15.19 12.36
N TYR A 658 -17.01 14.50 12.01
CA TYR A 658 -16.94 13.05 12.12
C TYR A 658 -17.23 12.68 13.58
N ASP A 659 -18.37 12.06 13.82
CA ASP A 659 -18.85 11.76 15.16
C ASP A 659 -18.17 10.47 15.67
N ASN A 660 -16.99 10.63 16.26
CA ASN A 660 -16.26 9.53 16.89
C ASN A 660 -16.93 9.03 18.19
N SER A 661 -18.12 9.51 18.55
CA SER A 661 -18.77 9.16 19.82
C SER A 661 -19.49 7.81 19.84
N THR A 662 -19.52 7.08 18.72
CA THR A 662 -20.23 5.79 18.62
C THR A 662 -19.55 4.63 19.37
N GLU A 663 -18.36 4.82 19.98
CA GLU A 663 -17.56 3.72 20.55
C GLU A 663 -17.77 3.42 22.05
N ASN A 664 -18.68 4.06 22.78
CA ASN A 664 -18.74 3.86 24.25
C ASN A 664 -19.96 3.09 24.80
N ASP A 665 -20.90 2.64 23.97
CA ASP A 665 -22.12 1.96 24.45
C ASP A 665 -22.20 0.45 24.14
N THR A 666 -21.13 -0.17 23.64
CA THR A 666 -21.04 -1.65 23.68
C THR A 666 -20.63 -2.07 25.10
N GLU A 667 -21.63 -2.32 25.93
CA GLU A 667 -21.51 -3.01 27.23
C GLU A 667 -20.71 -4.32 27.05
N ASP A 668 -19.44 -4.25 27.45
CA ASP A 668 -18.70 -5.20 28.28
C ASP A 668 -19.30 -6.62 28.43
N ASP A 669 -19.24 -7.41 27.36
CA ASP A 669 -19.48 -8.86 27.37
C ASP A 669 -18.32 -9.63 26.68
N SER A 670 -17.12 -9.04 26.61
CA SER A 670 -15.94 -9.73 26.11
C SER A 670 -15.20 -10.42 27.25
N GLU A 671 -15.34 -11.75 27.29
CA GLU A 671 -14.30 -12.63 27.83
C GLU A 671 -12.95 -12.15 27.27
N ASP A 672 -12.05 -11.75 28.17
CA ASP A 672 -10.65 -11.43 27.91
C ASP A 672 -10.00 -12.58 27.14
N LYS A 673 -10.03 -12.51 25.81
CA LYS A 673 -8.97 -13.06 24.99
C LYS A 673 -7.91 -11.99 24.93
N ASP A 674 -7.02 -12.04 25.90
CA ASP A 674 -5.68 -11.50 25.77
C ASP A 674 -5.23 -11.80 24.33
N ILE A 675 -5.07 -10.75 23.52
CA ILE A 675 -4.21 -10.84 22.36
C ILE A 675 -2.82 -10.98 22.95
N GLU A 676 -2.49 -12.20 23.42
CA GLU A 676 -1.13 -12.62 23.73
C GLU A 676 -0.36 -12.44 22.44
N MET A 677 0.24 -11.26 22.26
CA MET A 677 1.21 -10.96 21.23
C MET A 677 2.49 -11.71 21.58
N ALA A 678 2.44 -13.04 21.52
CA ALA A 678 3.61 -13.86 21.50
C ALA A 678 4.36 -13.52 20.22
N PHE A 679 5.41 -12.69 20.36
CA PHE A 679 6.54 -12.69 19.43
C PHE A 679 7.28 -14.02 19.59
N ASN A 680 6.60 -15.13 19.28
CA ASN A 680 7.28 -16.40 19.11
C ASN A 680 7.86 -16.43 17.69
N GLU A 681 9.17 -16.60 17.64
CA GLU A 681 9.93 -17.06 16.48
C GLU A 681 9.26 -18.32 15.89
N ASP A 682 9.40 -18.52 14.58
CA ASP A 682 8.86 -19.62 13.77
C ASP A 682 7.43 -19.47 13.22
N VAL A 683 7.26 -18.56 12.25
CA VAL A 683 6.34 -18.78 11.13
C VAL A 683 7.07 -18.44 9.84
N VAL A 684 7.81 -19.41 9.29
CA VAL A 684 8.06 -19.44 7.85
C VAL A 684 6.74 -19.89 7.22
N ALA A 685 6.03 -18.97 6.58
CA ALA A 685 4.82 -19.31 5.84
C ALA A 685 5.19 -20.26 4.70
N PRO A 686 4.59 -21.46 4.59
CA PRO A 686 4.73 -22.27 3.39
C PRO A 686 4.06 -21.53 2.24
N VAL A 687 4.80 -21.34 1.15
CA VAL A 687 4.24 -20.88 -0.13
C VAL A 687 3.38 -22.03 -0.65
N GLU A 688 2.06 -21.91 -0.55
CA GLU A 688 1.14 -22.84 -1.20
C GLU A 688 1.08 -22.49 -2.70
N ASP A 689 1.56 -23.41 -3.54
CA ASP A 689 1.41 -23.36 -5.00
C ASP A 689 -0.03 -23.76 -5.40
N ASP A 690 -0.91 -22.77 -5.53
CA ASP A 690 -2.18 -22.94 -6.24
C ASP A 690 -1.95 -22.81 -7.74
N SER A 691 -1.79 -23.96 -8.42
CA SER A 691 -1.90 -24.07 -9.88
C SER A 691 -3.12 -24.94 -10.21
N SER A 692 -4.26 -24.29 -10.45
CA SER A 692 -5.39 -24.89 -11.15
C SER A 692 -5.40 -24.39 -12.60
N ASP A 693 -5.00 -25.30 -13.47
CA ASP A 693 -5.23 -25.31 -14.91
C ASP A 693 -6.73 -25.52 -15.19
N ASP A 694 -7.30 -24.76 -16.13
CA ASP A 694 -8.45 -25.18 -16.94
C ASP A 694 -8.38 -24.43 -18.29
N SER A 695 -7.74 -25.07 -19.26
CA SER A 695 -7.80 -24.72 -20.68
C SER A 695 -8.61 -25.79 -21.42
N GLU A 696 -9.83 -25.41 -21.85
CA GLU A 696 -10.55 -26.12 -22.91
C GLU A 696 -10.41 -25.31 -24.20
N ASP A 697 -9.43 -25.69 -25.02
CA ASP A 697 -9.34 -25.28 -26.42
C ASP A 697 -10.33 -26.13 -27.25
N GLU A 698 -11.44 -25.52 -27.67
CA GLU A 698 -12.25 -26.02 -28.77
C GLU A 698 -11.64 -25.59 -30.11
N SER A 699 -11.20 -26.59 -30.87
CA SER A 699 -10.87 -26.49 -32.28
C SER A 699 -12.08 -26.07 -33.13
N SER A 700 -11.92 -25.05 -33.98
CA SER A 700 -12.72 -24.96 -35.20
C SER A 700 -11.90 -24.40 -36.37
N ASP A 701 -12.03 -25.11 -37.49
CA ASP A 701 -11.50 -24.83 -38.82
C ASP A 701 -12.10 -23.55 -39.43
N ASP A 702 -11.26 -22.70 -40.04
CA ASP A 702 -11.37 -22.18 -41.43
C ASP A 702 -10.21 -21.23 -41.77
#